data_AF-A0A3D3NQR2-F1
#
_entry.id   AF-A0A3D3NQR2-F1
#
_cell.length_a   1.000
_cell.length_b   1.000
_cell.length_c   1.000
_cell.angle_alpha   90.00
_cell.angle_beta   90.00
_cell.angle_gamma   90.00
#
_symmetry.space_group_name_H-M   'P 1'
#
loop_
_entity.id
_entity.type
_entity.pdbx_description
1 polymer ?
#
loop_
_entity_poly.entity_id
_entity_poly.type
_entity_poly.pdbx_seq_one_letter_code
_entity_poly.pdbx_strand_id
1 'polypeptide(L)'
;MSITFSIRPRPSHESLLHHLSSSYCCLLRSSPRGIPTASPLWTPRSKLFSKIPKPSRRNPIQMMFHMKGECERHRESSGSPALLRGRKRALGFGSLEIASRTLTAVFTAITCLSLSASAQEESQPVTLTARTAPWSESEVEGIDPAAESFAVEMQIDPVEAPGGDLQVVAGLVVGLKSDEQVQESGAGALRADLREGSERAAFTFWHRKTYLTMLEPDPKPPGWMDNRDYQHPNVLPFREGTGHRIKLVVWPEGEGSRVRLFVDFMDRTVEEHLLPERIRAGVVKLFTMRGGNEPEVRQTSRFSEVRFAPVSSEEARQLPSMAESVLRALDFNHPAIQPVSKAIQQGRMDEAKALLLRHMRTRREPKGPSLDEVASMVLHPNWQKISDEAVAGRYATIGYFDGFVDAWTDTNGESHRWVLQKEPLQLNWARDNGHLNRHFHWVSMARAWQEKSDPKYPRQFSAEVLDWVSREPFFWERCPTVGKLNLMDGTTFRWGYMNTSNIGRRLEMSWWPAYEVFRKSPDFSDEAHIAMLLGMLRQARLIMNPSSFAAHDDGGAHTTLALLQTALLLPEFAESAEWKATAMKRWDVMLGAQFHPDGSHASLSTGYNWASITAIENYIRLFQSLGETPPEKYLAIHEKAVEYTMLLTTPTQGNIDLNDGGWGLFDDRFRTATEWFPKRRDFEWMATKGAKGSPPDKTSVYFPNAGHYVMRTGWGPEEKYLFFGVGPWGASHGKFDALNIYAQFGPHLLIRNAGRGSYSGIGNTKHAGRSLSFNTLSPDWAQENSIPQWKQDMAIAFNPPKRRWVDNEHFSYAEGTFDYGWHNATEHIRGKWLRQVIFVKGGDARKEGYHIVFDTVEPADSKPRTWRHPWQLGLNAGNIAIRESDRSTTAITPGAALQILPVGEMTPRMIQGQEKPELLGWRIYDTTANPWPVPTYEWQAEGTFSRAWVIQMQADESEWPVESVEAHPAASPGELRFTIHRRDGGIDHVIRRLLGQPSIEFQGEKISGDVAVIRTDAKGSKRDRLEVKDGEDSVARTSPQHPSKH
;
A
#
# COMPACT_ATOMS: atom_id res chain seq x y z
N MET A 1 23.59 53.76 14.62
CA MET A 1 24.40 52.58 14.29
C MET A 1 23.40 51.46 14.06
N SER A 2 22.91 51.18 12.84
CA SER A 2 23.55 51.25 11.50
C SER A 2 24.62 50.14 11.38
N ILE A 3 24.73 49.37 10.29
CA ILE A 3 24.45 49.66 8.86
C ILE A 3 23.69 48.51 8.14
N THR A 4 23.06 48.83 7.00
CA THR A 4 22.23 47.98 6.13
C THR A 4 22.97 47.46 4.90
N PHE A 5 22.65 46.25 4.40
CA PHE A 5 22.60 45.90 2.96
C PHE A 5 21.46 44.88 2.76
N SER A 6 20.41 45.02 1.93
CA SER A 6 20.21 45.62 0.60
C SER A 6 20.27 44.60 -0.55
N ILE A 7 19.13 43.98 -0.87
CA ILE A 7 18.87 43.31 -2.16
C ILE A 7 17.95 44.23 -2.99
N ARG A 8 18.30 44.49 -4.26
CA ARG A 8 17.49 45.34 -5.17
C ARG A 8 16.52 44.50 -6.03
N PRO A 9 15.38 45.08 -6.49
CA PRO A 9 14.33 44.33 -7.21
C PRO A 9 14.19 44.65 -8.71
N ARG A 10 13.47 43.75 -9.43
CA ARG A 10 12.75 43.99 -10.72
C ARG A 10 13.66 44.27 -11.94
N PRO A 11 13.20 44.14 -13.22
CA PRO A 11 11.94 44.66 -13.81
C PRO A 11 10.82 43.64 -14.04
N SER A 12 9.69 44.13 -14.55
CA SER A 12 8.44 43.45 -14.87
C SER A 12 7.88 43.99 -16.20
N HIS A 13 7.16 43.16 -16.97
CA HIS A 13 6.02 43.45 -17.87
C HIS A 13 5.61 42.07 -18.46
N GLU A 14 4.33 41.69 -18.59
CA GLU A 14 3.30 42.19 -19.52
C GLU A 14 3.72 42.06 -21.00
N SER A 15 2.92 41.49 -21.91
CA SER A 15 1.55 40.95 -21.80
C SER A 15 1.24 39.96 -22.94
N LEU A 16 0.18 39.16 -22.80
CA LEU A 16 -0.75 38.83 -23.90
C LEU A 16 -1.99 38.06 -23.38
N LEU A 17 -3.13 38.74 -23.36
CA LEU A 17 -4.47 38.13 -23.30
C LEU A 17 -5.00 38.00 -24.73
N HIS A 18 -5.69 36.89 -25.05
CA HIS A 18 -7.09 36.89 -25.56
C HIS A 18 -7.49 35.54 -26.17
N HIS A 19 -8.67 35.04 -25.77
CA HIS A 19 -9.50 33.99 -26.40
C HIS A 19 -8.84 32.59 -26.57
N LEU A 20 -9.57 31.47 -26.48
CA LEU A 20 -10.97 31.24 -26.83
C LEU A 20 -11.83 30.65 -25.70
N SER A 21 -13.02 31.22 -25.55
CA SER A 21 -14.16 30.59 -24.90
C SER A 21 -15.00 29.86 -25.95
N SER A 22 -15.23 28.54 -25.81
CA SER A 22 -16.29 27.86 -26.57
C SER A 22 -16.82 26.59 -25.90
N SER A 23 -18.12 26.63 -25.61
CA SER A 23 -19.10 25.57 -25.88
C SER A 23 -18.77 24.12 -25.48
N TYR A 24 -19.30 23.69 -24.33
CA TYR A 24 -19.89 22.35 -24.21
C TYR A 24 -21.40 22.47 -24.09
N CYS A 25 -22.08 22.55 -25.24
CA CYS A 25 -23.54 22.49 -25.32
C CYS A 25 -23.95 21.74 -26.59
N CYS A 26 -24.30 20.46 -26.44
CA CYS A 26 -24.84 19.63 -27.52
C CYS A 26 -25.97 18.72 -27.02
N LEU A 27 -27.18 19.32 -27.05
CA LEU A 27 -28.42 18.70 -27.53
C LEU A 27 -28.85 17.34 -26.92
N LEU A 28 -29.74 17.44 -25.94
CA LEU A 28 -30.80 16.46 -25.71
C LEU A 28 -31.65 16.25 -26.99
N ARG A 29 -31.96 14.99 -27.31
CA ARG A 29 -33.25 14.61 -27.92
C ARG A 29 -33.78 13.31 -27.31
N SER A 30 -35.11 13.27 -27.13
CA SER A 30 -35.92 12.15 -26.63
C SER A 30 -36.19 11.13 -27.77
N SER A 31 -36.85 9.97 -27.61
CA SER A 31 -37.97 9.59 -26.71
C SER A 31 -38.10 8.04 -26.54
N PRO A 32 -39.04 7.49 -25.74
CA PRO A 32 -38.88 6.18 -25.07
C PRO A 32 -39.75 5.00 -25.58
N ARG A 33 -39.41 3.78 -25.10
CA ARG A 33 -40.22 2.56 -24.80
C ARG A 33 -39.26 1.49 -24.23
N GLY A 34 -39.62 0.56 -23.33
CA GLY A 34 -40.89 0.28 -22.64
C GLY A 34 -40.66 -0.70 -21.45
N ILE A 35 -41.72 -1.05 -20.71
CA ILE A 35 -41.67 -1.78 -19.41
C ILE A 35 -42.16 -3.23 -19.57
N PRO A 36 -41.55 -4.22 -18.87
CA PRO A 36 -42.26 -5.01 -17.84
C PRO A 36 -41.39 -5.28 -16.59
N THR A 37 -41.73 -4.80 -15.39
CA THR A 37 -42.62 -5.43 -14.38
C THR A 37 -42.40 -6.92 -14.10
N ALA A 38 -41.66 -7.23 -13.04
CA ALA A 38 -41.87 -8.38 -12.15
C ALA A 38 -41.22 -8.10 -10.77
N SER A 39 -41.90 -8.46 -9.68
CA SER A 39 -41.48 -8.21 -8.28
C SER A 39 -41.48 -9.53 -7.47
N PRO A 40 -41.12 -9.61 -6.16
CA PRO A 40 -40.14 -10.62 -5.72
C PRO A 40 -40.67 -11.74 -4.79
N LEU A 41 -39.92 -12.85 -4.71
CA LEU A 41 -39.82 -13.88 -3.65
C LEU A 41 -38.44 -14.59 -3.84
N TRP A 42 -37.82 -15.31 -2.90
CA TRP A 42 -38.16 -15.80 -1.55
C TRP A 42 -36.93 -15.69 -0.62
N THR A 43 -37.11 -15.61 0.70
CA THR A 43 -36.06 -15.84 1.71
C THR A 43 -35.82 -17.36 1.98
N PRO A 44 -34.69 -17.78 2.60
CA PRO A 44 -34.19 -19.15 2.47
C PRO A 44 -34.56 -20.10 3.63
N ARG A 45 -34.66 -21.43 3.34
CA ARG A 45 -33.89 -22.52 4.02
C ARG A 45 -34.28 -23.95 3.60
N SER A 46 -33.26 -24.84 3.67
CA SER A 46 -33.29 -26.25 4.12
C SER A 46 -34.04 -27.40 3.37
N LYS A 47 -33.23 -28.42 3.04
CA LYS A 47 -33.38 -29.87 3.35
C LYS A 47 -34.22 -30.84 2.48
N LEU A 48 -33.48 -31.86 1.98
CA LEU A 48 -33.79 -33.30 1.81
C LEU A 48 -34.65 -33.86 0.64
N PHE A 49 -34.00 -34.76 -0.13
CA PHE A 49 -34.46 -36.06 -0.68
C PHE A 49 -35.55 -36.20 -1.80
N SER A 50 -35.04 -36.42 -3.03
CA SER A 50 -35.11 -37.72 -3.76
C SER A 50 -36.11 -37.96 -4.92
N LYS A 51 -35.71 -38.92 -5.79
CA LYS A 51 -36.47 -39.71 -6.81
C LYS A 51 -36.70 -39.18 -8.25
N ILE A 52 -35.70 -39.47 -9.08
CA ILE A 52 -35.72 -40.02 -10.48
C ILE A 52 -37.00 -40.87 -10.77
N PRO A 53 -37.68 -40.83 -11.96
CA PRO A 53 -37.14 -41.08 -13.33
C PRO A 53 -37.54 -40.04 -14.42
N LYS A 54 -36.95 -39.91 -15.65
CA LYS A 54 -36.50 -40.84 -16.74
C LYS A 54 -37.67 -41.49 -17.55
N PRO A 55 -37.52 -41.81 -18.88
CA PRO A 55 -37.01 -40.99 -20.00
C PRO A 55 -37.68 -41.23 -21.41
N SER A 56 -37.56 -40.29 -22.38
CA SER A 56 -37.72 -40.56 -23.83
C SER A 56 -37.08 -39.45 -24.70
N ARG A 57 -36.04 -39.67 -25.53
CA ARG A 57 -35.99 -40.34 -26.87
C ARG A 57 -36.85 -39.68 -27.97
N ARG A 58 -36.21 -38.99 -28.94
CA ARG A 58 -36.25 -39.29 -30.40
C ARG A 58 -35.36 -38.34 -31.27
N ASN A 59 -34.50 -38.96 -32.09
CA ASN A 59 -33.95 -38.46 -33.38
C ASN A 59 -34.91 -38.95 -34.52
N PRO A 60 -34.73 -38.74 -35.85
CA PRO A 60 -33.49 -38.42 -36.63
C PRO A 60 -33.69 -37.49 -37.87
N ILE A 61 -32.87 -37.70 -38.93
CA ILE A 61 -32.88 -37.15 -40.33
C ILE A 61 -32.04 -35.86 -40.51
N GLN A 62 -31.03 -35.67 -41.41
CA GLN A 62 -30.27 -36.46 -42.42
C GLN A 62 -30.45 -36.06 -43.91
N MET A 63 -29.41 -35.43 -44.50
CA MET A 63 -28.94 -35.40 -45.92
C MET A 63 -27.53 -34.71 -45.91
N MET A 64 -26.44 -35.14 -46.56
CA MET A 64 -26.10 -35.35 -47.99
C MET A 64 -26.02 -34.02 -48.80
N PHE A 65 -25.04 -33.73 -49.69
CA PHE A 65 -24.16 -34.59 -50.52
C PHE A 65 -22.81 -33.90 -50.93
N HIS A 66 -21.70 -34.66 -51.04
CA HIS A 66 -20.47 -34.46 -51.89
C HIS A 66 -19.62 -33.14 -51.78
N MET A 67 -18.38 -33.02 -52.31
CA MET A 67 -17.59 -33.87 -53.24
C MET A 67 -16.06 -33.98 -52.89
N LYS A 68 -15.31 -34.73 -53.72
CA LYS A 68 -13.95 -35.29 -53.53
C LYS A 68 -12.74 -34.32 -53.55
N GLY A 69 -11.61 -34.82 -53.01
CA GLY A 69 -10.23 -34.54 -53.43
C GLY A 69 -9.26 -35.59 -52.86
N GLU A 70 -8.49 -36.30 -53.69
CA GLU A 70 -7.70 -37.50 -53.31
C GLU A 70 -6.22 -37.41 -53.77
N CYS A 71 -5.28 -37.79 -52.89
CA CYS A 71 -3.99 -38.48 -53.12
C CYS A 71 -3.28 -38.61 -51.75
N GLU A 72 -2.93 -39.78 -51.19
CA GLU A 72 -2.07 -40.87 -51.68
C GLU A 72 -0.58 -40.47 -51.84
N ARG A 73 0.42 -41.26 -51.42
CA ARG A 73 0.54 -42.46 -50.55
C ARG A 73 2.04 -42.62 -50.21
N HIS A 74 2.40 -43.25 -49.08
CA HIS A 74 3.36 -44.39 -49.03
C HIS A 74 3.44 -45.03 -47.63
N ARG A 75 4.09 -46.20 -47.53
CA ARG A 75 4.05 -47.13 -46.39
C ARG A 75 5.35 -47.95 -46.31
N GLU A 76 5.49 -48.71 -45.20
CA GLU A 76 6.40 -49.86 -44.99
C GLU A 76 7.89 -49.58 -44.67
N SER A 77 8.62 -50.39 -43.88
CA SER A 77 8.23 -51.53 -43.01
C SER A 77 9.27 -51.87 -41.90
N SER A 78 8.80 -52.62 -40.88
CA SER A 78 9.49 -53.57 -39.96
C SER A 78 11.01 -53.54 -39.69
N GLY A 79 11.40 -53.61 -38.40
CA GLY A 79 12.76 -54.00 -37.96
C GLY A 79 12.91 -54.37 -36.47
N SER A 80 13.31 -55.61 -36.17
CA SER A 80 13.69 -56.20 -34.85
C SER A 80 14.30 -57.60 -35.12
N PRO A 81 15.15 -58.23 -34.27
CA PRO A 81 15.08 -58.20 -32.78
C PRO A 81 16.40 -58.35 -31.93
N ALA A 82 16.30 -57.98 -30.64
CA ALA A 82 16.77 -58.67 -29.40
C ALA A 82 18.20 -59.24 -29.16
N LEU A 83 18.48 -59.47 -27.85
CA LEU A 83 19.58 -60.27 -27.21
C LEU A 83 20.96 -59.58 -27.11
N LEU A 84 21.85 -59.83 -26.12
CA LEU A 84 21.93 -60.90 -25.08
C LEU A 84 22.52 -60.38 -23.72
N ARG A 85 22.89 -61.29 -22.79
CA ARG A 85 23.06 -61.07 -21.31
C ARG A 85 24.53 -60.99 -20.81
N GLY A 86 24.73 -60.37 -19.63
CA GLY A 86 25.85 -60.65 -18.68
C GLY A 86 26.31 -59.41 -17.88
N ARG A 87 26.27 -59.24 -16.55
CA ARG A 87 26.05 -60.03 -15.29
C ARG A 87 27.34 -60.48 -14.54
N LYS A 88 27.44 -60.09 -13.24
CA LYS A 88 28.53 -60.28 -12.22
C LYS A 88 29.60 -59.16 -12.25
N ARG A 89 29.95 -58.47 -11.15
CA ARG A 89 30.55 -58.84 -9.82
C ARG A 89 32.04 -59.22 -9.91
N ALA A 90 32.95 -58.88 -8.97
CA ALA A 90 32.98 -57.92 -7.84
C ALA A 90 34.39 -57.95 -7.17
N LEU A 91 34.70 -57.01 -6.26
CA LEU A 91 35.90 -56.95 -5.36
C LEU A 91 37.25 -56.63 -6.07
N GLY A 92 38.27 -56.04 -5.43
CA GLY A 92 38.31 -55.33 -4.13
C GLY A 92 39.70 -55.21 -3.48
N PHE A 93 39.95 -54.09 -2.77
CA PHE A 93 41.03 -53.82 -1.78
C PHE A 93 42.53 -53.78 -2.21
N GLY A 94 43.36 -53.11 -1.38
CA GLY A 94 44.82 -52.94 -1.55
C GLY A 94 45.20 -51.64 -2.29
N SER A 95 45.40 -50.45 -1.70
CA SER A 95 45.89 -50.02 -0.37
C SER A 95 47.33 -50.43 -0.01
N LEU A 96 48.30 -49.57 -0.36
CA LEU A 96 49.45 -49.25 0.50
C LEU A 96 49.93 -47.81 0.24
N GLU A 97 50.91 -47.35 1.02
CA GLU A 97 51.16 -45.93 1.35
C GLU A 97 52.67 -45.59 1.27
N ILE A 98 53.04 -44.33 1.56
CA ILE A 98 54.34 -43.83 2.09
C ILE A 98 55.22 -42.96 1.15
N ALA A 99 55.47 -41.73 1.64
CA ALA A 99 56.62 -40.81 1.48
C ALA A 99 57.18 -40.39 0.09
N SER A 100 56.78 -39.19 -0.34
CA SER A 100 57.63 -37.98 -0.38
C SER A 100 59.18 -38.12 -0.40
N ARG A 101 59.82 -37.55 -1.45
CA ARG A 101 60.68 -36.34 -1.31
C ARG A 101 61.06 -35.68 -2.64
N THR A 102 61.47 -34.41 -2.55
CA THR A 102 61.77 -33.45 -3.63
C THR A 102 63.21 -33.56 -4.18
N LEU A 103 63.44 -33.29 -5.49
CA LEU A 103 64.38 -32.24 -6.00
C LEU A 103 64.54 -32.21 -7.55
N THR A 104 64.04 -31.13 -8.16
CA THR A 104 64.67 -30.21 -9.15
C THR A 104 65.61 -30.67 -10.30
N ALA A 105 65.12 -30.48 -11.55
CA ALA A 105 65.83 -30.13 -12.82
C ALA A 105 66.87 -31.14 -13.42
N VAL A 106 67.10 -31.25 -14.74
CA VAL A 106 67.29 -30.25 -15.82
C VAL A 106 66.88 -30.80 -17.23
N PHE A 107 66.37 -29.93 -18.13
CA PHE A 107 66.27 -29.96 -19.61
C PHE A 107 66.53 -31.27 -20.40
N THR A 108 65.72 -31.62 -21.44
CA THR A 108 65.61 -30.87 -22.72
C THR A 108 64.30 -31.21 -23.50
N ALA A 109 63.89 -30.35 -24.44
CA ALA A 109 62.69 -30.46 -25.30
C ALA A 109 62.81 -31.59 -26.38
N ILE A 110 61.81 -31.94 -27.21
CA ILE A 110 60.56 -31.29 -27.69
C ILE A 110 59.43 -32.39 -27.79
N THR A 111 58.18 -32.23 -28.28
CA THR A 111 57.54 -31.35 -29.31
C THR A 111 56.06 -31.04 -28.95
N CYS A 112 55.41 -30.16 -29.72
CA CYS A 112 54.07 -29.60 -29.51
C CYS A 112 52.86 -30.55 -29.71
N LEU A 113 51.79 -30.33 -28.93
CA LEU A 113 50.44 -30.05 -29.45
C LEU A 113 49.55 -29.46 -28.34
N SER A 114 49.50 -28.12 -28.26
CA SER A 114 48.72 -27.39 -27.25
C SER A 114 47.65 -26.53 -27.91
N LEU A 115 46.38 -26.86 -27.69
CA LEU A 115 45.28 -25.92 -27.91
C LEU A 115 45.36 -24.84 -26.82
N SER A 116 45.41 -23.58 -27.24
CA SER A 116 45.55 -22.44 -26.34
C SER A 116 44.25 -22.16 -25.59
N ALA A 117 44.19 -22.56 -24.33
CA ALA A 117 43.37 -21.83 -23.37
C ALA A 117 43.98 -20.42 -23.24
N SER A 118 43.23 -19.38 -23.62
CA SER A 118 43.63 -18.01 -23.42
C SER A 118 43.58 -17.69 -21.92
N ALA A 119 44.75 -17.65 -21.28
CA ALA A 119 44.89 -16.92 -20.05
C ALA A 119 44.57 -15.46 -20.35
N GLN A 120 43.43 -14.95 -19.87
CA GLN A 120 43.20 -13.51 -19.84
C GLN A 120 44.27 -12.92 -18.93
N GLU A 121 45.01 -11.93 -19.42
CA GLU A 121 45.80 -11.08 -18.52
C GLU A 121 44.81 -10.37 -17.58
N GLU A 122 45.02 -10.49 -16.28
CA GLU A 122 44.27 -9.71 -15.30
C GLU A 122 44.71 -8.25 -15.40
N SER A 123 43.97 -7.50 -16.22
CA SER A 123 44.08 -6.05 -16.38
C SER A 123 44.22 -5.36 -15.01
N GLN A 124 45.33 -4.66 -14.79
CA GLN A 124 45.55 -3.94 -13.53
C GLN A 124 44.42 -2.90 -13.33
N PRO A 125 43.91 -2.73 -12.10
CA PRO A 125 42.76 -1.87 -11.85
C PRO A 125 43.09 -0.40 -12.16
N VAL A 126 42.42 0.15 -13.18
CA VAL A 126 42.58 1.54 -13.65
C VAL A 126 42.14 2.52 -12.55
N THR A 127 43.08 2.91 -11.70
CA THR A 127 42.79 3.56 -10.41
C THR A 127 42.58 5.07 -10.58
N LEU A 128 41.47 5.44 -11.22
CA LEU A 128 41.04 6.81 -11.47
C LEU A 128 40.58 7.52 -10.18
N THR A 129 41.53 8.06 -9.42
CA THR A 129 41.26 8.66 -8.11
C THR A 129 40.94 10.16 -8.21
N ALA A 130 39.71 10.57 -7.94
CA ALA A 130 39.40 11.99 -7.71
C ALA A 130 40.11 12.49 -6.43
N ARG A 131 40.81 13.62 -6.51
CA ARG A 131 41.44 14.29 -5.35
C ARG A 131 41.41 15.79 -5.51
N THR A 132 40.64 16.50 -4.69
CA THR A 132 40.52 17.99 -4.66
C THR A 132 40.09 18.70 -5.95
N ALA A 133 40.15 18.06 -7.12
CA ALA A 133 39.72 18.58 -8.42
C ALA A 133 38.27 18.18 -8.74
N PRO A 134 37.53 18.96 -9.55
CA PRO A 134 36.14 18.63 -9.91
C PRO A 134 35.97 17.43 -10.87
N TRP A 135 37.03 17.02 -11.57
CA TRP A 135 36.99 16.03 -12.64
C TRP A 135 38.28 15.20 -12.70
N SER A 136 38.19 13.96 -13.19
CA SER A 136 39.32 13.17 -13.69
C SER A 136 38.83 12.20 -14.77
N GLU A 137 39.65 11.92 -15.78
CA GLU A 137 39.41 10.87 -16.78
C GLU A 137 40.70 10.09 -17.08
N SER A 138 40.55 8.83 -17.49
CA SER A 138 41.64 7.94 -17.91
C SER A 138 41.19 7.15 -19.12
N GLU A 139 42.08 6.99 -20.09
CA GLU A 139 41.90 6.02 -21.17
C GLU A 139 41.97 4.59 -20.62
N VAL A 140 41.31 3.66 -21.30
CA VAL A 140 41.46 2.21 -21.10
C VAL A 140 42.44 1.71 -22.15
N GLU A 141 43.51 1.05 -21.74
CA GLU A 141 44.50 0.47 -22.66
C GLU A 141 43.98 -0.83 -23.31
N GLY A 142 44.57 -1.22 -24.45
CA GLY A 142 44.25 -2.50 -25.13
C GLY A 142 42.94 -2.53 -25.92
N ILE A 143 42.29 -1.38 -26.14
CA ILE A 143 41.07 -1.25 -26.95
C ILE A 143 41.40 -1.42 -28.44
N ASP A 144 40.56 -2.15 -29.17
CA ASP A 144 40.48 -2.03 -30.64
C ASP A 144 39.50 -0.90 -31.00
N PRO A 145 39.96 0.28 -31.43
CA PRO A 145 39.08 1.41 -31.70
C PRO A 145 38.19 1.20 -32.94
N ALA A 146 38.50 0.21 -33.79
CA ALA A 146 37.70 -0.13 -34.97
C ALA A 146 36.58 -1.13 -34.66
N ALA A 147 36.55 -1.76 -33.48
CA ALA A 147 35.57 -2.76 -33.12
C ALA A 147 34.13 -2.20 -33.15
N GLU A 148 33.27 -2.78 -33.98
CA GLU A 148 31.83 -2.49 -34.04
C GLU A 148 30.98 -3.48 -33.22
N SER A 149 31.55 -4.62 -32.83
CA SER A 149 30.96 -5.58 -31.87
C SER A 149 31.91 -5.75 -30.68
N PHE A 150 31.51 -5.29 -29.50
CA PHE A 150 32.36 -5.28 -28.31
C PHE A 150 31.56 -5.27 -27.00
N ALA A 151 32.24 -5.65 -25.91
CA ALA A 151 31.79 -5.49 -24.54
C ALA A 151 32.84 -4.72 -23.73
N VAL A 152 32.38 -3.78 -22.91
CA VAL A 152 33.15 -3.12 -21.83
C VAL A 152 32.49 -3.52 -20.51
N GLU A 153 33.26 -4.03 -19.55
CA GLU A 153 32.80 -4.41 -18.21
C GLU A 153 33.72 -3.83 -17.14
N MET A 154 33.18 -3.40 -16.00
CA MET A 154 33.94 -2.87 -14.87
C MET A 154 33.16 -2.97 -13.56
N GLN A 155 33.90 -2.97 -12.46
CA GLN A 155 33.41 -2.66 -11.13
C GLN A 155 33.75 -1.21 -10.78
N ILE A 156 32.80 -0.50 -10.18
CA ILE A 156 33.00 0.82 -9.58
C ILE A 156 32.93 0.64 -8.06
N ASP A 157 34.08 0.82 -7.40
CA ASP A 157 34.21 0.76 -5.94
C ASP A 157 33.43 1.95 -5.32
N PRO A 158 32.72 1.76 -4.17
CA PRO A 158 31.82 2.77 -3.60
C PRO A 158 32.58 3.94 -2.95
N VAL A 159 32.00 5.13 -2.95
CA VAL A 159 32.66 6.35 -2.45
C VAL A 159 32.80 6.36 -0.92
N GLU A 160 34.04 6.47 -0.44
CA GLU A 160 34.37 6.68 0.98
C GLU A 160 33.92 8.07 1.50
N ALA A 161 32.68 8.20 1.99
CA ALA A 161 32.20 9.45 2.62
C ALA A 161 31.05 9.23 3.65
N PRO A 162 31.23 9.54 4.95
CA PRO A 162 30.14 9.57 5.92
C PRO A 162 29.40 10.91 5.91
N GLY A 163 28.12 10.89 5.51
CA GLY A 163 27.12 11.94 5.80
C GLY A 163 27.22 13.25 5.01
N GLY A 164 26.24 13.49 4.12
CA GLY A 164 26.05 14.78 3.45
C GLY A 164 25.81 14.66 1.94
N ASP A 165 25.23 15.70 1.33
CA ASP A 165 24.82 15.72 -0.07
C ASP A 165 25.98 16.12 -1.00
N LEU A 166 26.66 15.14 -1.60
CA LEU A 166 27.70 15.34 -2.60
C LEU A 166 27.55 14.34 -3.74
N GLN A 167 27.35 14.86 -4.95
CA GLN A 167 27.08 14.07 -6.15
C GLN A 167 28.38 13.65 -6.82
N VAL A 168 28.90 12.47 -6.47
CA VAL A 168 29.97 11.85 -7.26
C VAL A 168 29.35 11.13 -8.44
N VAL A 169 29.85 11.41 -9.64
CA VAL A 169 29.41 10.78 -10.89
C VAL A 169 30.58 10.05 -11.51
N ALA A 170 30.57 8.72 -11.45
CA ALA A 170 31.61 7.83 -11.98
C ALA A 170 31.06 6.99 -13.13
N GLY A 171 31.84 6.74 -14.18
CA GLY A 171 31.34 5.99 -15.33
C GLY A 171 32.30 5.86 -16.49
N LEU A 172 31.74 5.53 -17.65
CA LEU A 172 32.47 5.24 -18.89
C LEU A 172 31.89 6.00 -20.08
N VAL A 173 32.74 6.30 -21.06
CA VAL A 173 32.34 6.77 -22.40
C VAL A 173 33.09 5.96 -23.46
N VAL A 174 32.38 5.57 -24.52
CA VAL A 174 32.92 4.86 -25.70
C VAL A 174 32.63 5.63 -26.99
N GLY A 175 33.43 5.39 -28.02
CA GLY A 175 33.31 6.04 -29.32
C GLY A 175 33.87 7.45 -29.37
N LEU A 176 34.80 7.79 -28.46
CA LEU A 176 35.54 9.06 -28.49
C LEU A 176 36.59 9.05 -29.62
N LYS A 177 36.96 10.24 -30.08
CA LYS A 177 38.20 10.46 -30.86
C LYS A 177 39.41 10.55 -29.93
N SER A 178 40.60 10.46 -30.52
CA SER A 178 41.91 10.55 -29.83
C SER A 178 42.15 11.86 -29.08
N ASP A 179 41.49 12.94 -29.47
CA ASP A 179 41.63 14.30 -28.92
C ASP A 179 40.43 14.76 -28.07
N GLU A 180 39.36 13.98 -28.02
CA GLU A 180 38.06 14.34 -27.44
C GLU A 180 38.01 14.09 -25.92
N GLN A 181 37.64 15.11 -25.14
CA GLN A 181 37.51 15.02 -23.68
C GLN A 181 36.06 14.70 -23.26
N VAL A 182 35.89 13.94 -22.18
CA VAL A 182 34.55 13.49 -21.72
C VAL A 182 33.68 14.66 -21.23
N GLN A 183 34.28 15.81 -20.94
CA GLN A 183 33.58 17.06 -20.60
C GLN A 183 32.90 17.73 -21.80
N GLU A 184 33.27 17.39 -23.04
CA GLU A 184 32.74 18.07 -24.23
C GLU A 184 31.25 17.77 -24.45
N SER A 185 30.52 18.76 -25.00
CA SER A 185 29.06 18.66 -25.11
C SER A 185 28.65 17.61 -26.14
N GLY A 186 28.29 16.41 -25.66
CA GLY A 186 27.98 15.24 -26.47
C GLY A 186 29.21 14.44 -26.90
N ALA A 187 30.26 14.44 -26.08
CA ALA A 187 31.48 13.68 -26.28
C ALA A 187 31.21 12.18 -26.45
N GLY A 188 31.80 11.58 -27.49
CA GLY A 188 31.68 10.15 -27.79
C GLY A 188 30.30 9.72 -28.30
N ALA A 189 30.13 8.41 -28.46
CA ALA A 189 28.89 7.82 -28.94
C ALA A 189 27.93 7.46 -27.79
N LEU A 190 28.44 6.77 -26.77
CA LEU A 190 27.65 6.31 -25.62
C LEU A 190 28.33 6.66 -24.31
N ARG A 191 27.54 7.02 -23.32
CA ARG A 191 27.98 7.27 -21.93
C ARG A 191 27.06 6.52 -20.97
N ALA A 192 27.65 5.79 -20.04
CA ALA A 192 26.96 5.24 -18.89
C ALA A 192 27.59 5.84 -17.63
N ASP A 193 26.80 6.49 -16.77
CA ASP A 193 27.29 7.08 -15.52
C ASP A 193 26.45 6.70 -14.31
N LEU A 194 27.12 6.40 -13.22
CA LEU A 194 26.59 6.08 -11.90
C LEU A 194 26.75 7.31 -11.00
N ARG A 195 25.69 7.67 -10.30
CA ARG A 195 25.65 8.82 -9.38
C ARG A 195 25.40 8.33 -7.98
N GLU A 196 26.40 8.40 -7.11
CA GLU A 196 26.25 7.99 -5.71
C GLU A 196 25.80 9.16 -4.83
N GLY A 197 25.02 8.83 -3.80
CA GLY A 197 24.60 9.70 -2.72
C GLY A 197 24.33 8.87 -1.46
N SER A 198 24.20 9.53 -0.31
CA SER A 198 24.39 8.92 1.02
C SER A 198 23.59 7.64 1.36
N GLU A 199 22.45 7.38 0.71
CA GLU A 199 21.68 6.13 0.89
C GLU A 199 21.21 5.47 -0.42
N ARG A 200 21.64 5.98 -1.58
CA ARG A 200 21.20 5.46 -2.90
C ARG A 200 22.22 5.80 -3.99
N ALA A 201 22.31 4.95 -4.99
CA ALA A 201 22.93 5.31 -6.27
C ALA A 201 21.85 5.52 -7.34
N ALA A 202 22.21 6.12 -8.48
CA ALA A 202 21.37 6.15 -9.67
C ALA A 202 22.22 6.06 -10.95
N PHE A 203 21.90 5.14 -11.86
CA PHE A 203 22.56 5.08 -13.17
C PHE A 203 21.89 5.99 -14.20
N THR A 204 22.63 6.38 -15.23
CA THR A 204 22.15 7.17 -16.36
C THR A 204 22.81 6.67 -17.65
N PHE A 205 22.04 6.52 -18.73
CA PHE A 205 22.54 6.05 -20.02
C PHE A 205 22.21 7.06 -21.14
N TRP A 206 23.20 7.34 -21.99
CA TRP A 206 23.14 8.41 -22.99
C TRP A 206 23.64 7.92 -24.35
N HIS A 207 22.97 8.38 -25.41
CA HIS A 207 23.50 8.37 -26.78
C HIS A 207 23.77 9.82 -27.19
N ARG A 208 25.05 10.18 -27.33
CA ARG A 208 25.52 11.56 -27.60
C ARG A 208 24.99 12.58 -26.60
N LYS A 209 23.89 13.29 -26.94
CA LYS A 209 23.20 14.29 -26.07
C LYS A 209 21.82 13.83 -25.61
N THR A 210 21.35 12.68 -26.09
CA THR A 210 20.05 12.10 -25.78
C THR A 210 20.14 11.27 -24.51
N TYR A 211 19.40 11.66 -23.48
CA TYR A 211 19.33 10.94 -22.21
C TYR A 211 18.32 9.79 -22.31
N LEU A 212 18.80 8.59 -22.61
CA LEU A 212 17.96 7.42 -22.93
C LEU A 212 17.08 6.99 -21.74
N THR A 213 17.66 6.90 -20.54
CA THR A 213 16.97 6.48 -19.29
C THR A 213 15.77 7.36 -18.92
N MET A 214 15.78 8.64 -19.31
CA MET A 214 14.74 9.60 -18.94
C MET A 214 13.72 9.91 -20.04
N LEU A 215 13.87 9.33 -21.25
CA LEU A 215 12.91 9.49 -22.35
C LEU A 215 11.48 9.29 -21.84
N GLU A 216 10.61 10.26 -22.08
CA GLU A 216 9.20 10.14 -21.72
C GLU A 216 8.48 9.21 -22.72
N PRO A 217 7.51 8.38 -22.28
CA PRO A 217 6.70 7.60 -23.21
C PRO A 217 5.92 8.51 -24.16
N ASP A 218 6.14 8.37 -25.47
CA ASP A 218 5.43 9.10 -26.53
C ASP A 218 4.62 8.12 -27.41
N PRO A 219 3.30 8.28 -27.56
CA PRO A 219 2.44 9.25 -26.88
C PRO A 219 2.27 8.95 -25.39
N LYS A 220 2.25 10.01 -24.57
CA LYS A 220 1.93 9.89 -23.15
C LYS A 220 0.54 9.24 -22.99
N PRO A 221 0.38 8.22 -22.13
CA PRO A 221 -0.95 7.71 -21.84
C PRO A 221 -1.76 8.81 -21.11
N PRO A 222 -3.04 9.04 -21.46
CA PRO A 222 -3.98 9.72 -20.58
C PRO A 222 -3.94 9.17 -19.15
N GLY A 223 -4.35 9.94 -18.15
CA GLY A 223 -4.17 9.58 -16.74
C GLY A 223 -2.72 9.72 -16.23
N TRP A 224 -1.74 9.93 -17.10
CA TRP A 224 -0.37 10.31 -16.71
C TRP A 224 -0.36 11.62 -15.92
N MET A 225 0.16 11.56 -14.69
CA MET A 225 0.42 12.71 -13.83
C MET A 225 1.92 12.79 -13.56
N ASP A 226 2.57 13.93 -13.86
CA ASP A 226 3.96 14.19 -13.45
C ASP A 226 4.00 14.53 -11.94
N ASN A 227 3.76 13.53 -11.10
CA ASN A 227 3.83 13.66 -9.64
C ASN A 227 5.23 13.39 -9.08
N ARG A 228 6.14 12.79 -9.88
CA ARG A 228 7.55 12.48 -9.57
C ARG A 228 7.79 11.55 -8.37
N ASP A 229 6.76 11.18 -7.64
CA ASP A 229 6.81 10.40 -6.40
C ASP A 229 7.03 8.89 -6.62
N TYR A 230 6.76 8.35 -7.82
CA TYR A 230 6.70 6.89 -8.04
C TYR A 230 7.76 6.33 -8.99
N GLN A 231 8.49 5.31 -8.50
CA GLN A 231 9.37 4.38 -9.22
C GLN A 231 10.29 4.99 -10.28
N HIS A 232 11.50 5.36 -9.82
CA HIS A 232 12.66 5.71 -10.63
C HIS A 232 13.51 4.44 -10.79
N PRO A 233 13.41 3.71 -11.90
CA PRO A 233 13.95 2.34 -12.01
C PRO A 233 15.48 2.31 -12.04
N ASN A 234 16.09 3.42 -12.44
CA ASN A 234 17.52 3.64 -12.45
C ASN A 234 18.11 3.97 -11.08
N VAL A 235 17.29 4.17 -10.04
CA VAL A 235 17.74 4.34 -8.65
C VAL A 235 17.99 2.96 -8.03
N LEU A 236 19.17 2.81 -7.44
CA LEU A 236 19.68 1.57 -6.87
C LEU A 236 19.85 1.72 -5.35
N PRO A 237 19.81 0.62 -4.57
CA PRO A 237 20.31 0.65 -3.20
C PRO A 237 21.79 1.09 -3.19
N PHE A 238 22.23 1.82 -2.17
CA PHE A 238 23.66 2.08 -1.98
C PHE A 238 24.37 0.83 -1.45
N ARG A 239 25.55 0.53 -2.00
CA ARG A 239 26.26 -0.74 -1.78
C ARG A 239 27.57 -0.54 -1.03
N GLU A 240 27.44 -0.36 0.28
CA GLU A 240 28.57 -0.23 1.20
C GLU A 240 29.56 -1.41 1.04
N GLY A 241 30.85 -1.10 0.95
CA GLY A 241 31.94 -2.08 0.83
C GLY A 241 31.99 -2.90 -0.48
N THR A 242 31.04 -2.74 -1.41
CA THR A 242 30.96 -3.54 -2.65
C THR A 242 30.80 -2.70 -3.92
N GLY A 243 30.06 -1.59 -3.87
CA GLY A 243 29.84 -0.71 -5.02
C GLY A 243 29.00 -1.36 -6.12
N HIS A 244 29.17 -0.91 -7.36
CA HIS A 244 28.30 -1.28 -8.47
C HIS A 244 29.06 -1.80 -9.69
N ARG A 245 28.54 -2.86 -10.31
CA ARG A 245 29.10 -3.44 -11.54
C ARG A 245 28.41 -2.85 -12.78
N ILE A 246 29.13 -2.50 -13.83
CA ILE A 246 28.57 -2.00 -15.09
C ILE A 246 29.11 -2.82 -16.26
N LYS A 247 28.22 -3.20 -17.19
CA LYS A 247 28.60 -3.79 -18.48
C LYS A 247 27.83 -3.13 -19.61
N LEU A 248 28.55 -2.64 -20.63
CA LEU A 248 28.01 -2.15 -21.89
C LEU A 248 28.37 -3.14 -23.00
N VAL A 249 27.39 -3.59 -23.78
CA VAL A 249 27.58 -4.43 -24.97
C VAL A 249 27.00 -3.72 -26.19
N VAL A 250 27.73 -3.73 -27.30
CA VAL A 250 27.39 -3.05 -28.56
C VAL A 250 27.59 -4.02 -29.74
N TRP A 251 26.68 -4.03 -30.71
CA TRP A 251 26.88 -4.73 -32.00
C TRP A 251 26.10 -4.09 -33.16
N PRO A 252 26.49 -4.34 -34.44
CA PRO A 252 25.77 -3.85 -35.62
C PRO A 252 24.40 -4.53 -35.78
N GLU A 253 23.36 -3.73 -36.03
CA GLU A 253 22.03 -4.24 -36.33
C GLU A 253 21.30 -3.33 -37.33
N GLY A 254 20.98 -3.88 -38.51
CA GLY A 254 20.54 -3.07 -39.66
C GLY A 254 21.63 -2.06 -40.07
N GLU A 255 21.24 -0.81 -40.30
CA GLU A 255 22.17 0.30 -40.54
C GLU A 255 22.81 0.87 -39.26
N GLY A 256 22.27 0.53 -38.08
CA GLY A 256 22.65 1.10 -36.80
C GLY A 256 23.38 0.13 -35.86
N SER A 257 23.28 0.40 -34.56
CA SER A 257 23.87 -0.44 -33.51
C SER A 257 22.82 -0.73 -32.44
N ARG A 258 22.70 -2.00 -32.05
CA ARG A 258 22.00 -2.38 -30.83
C ARG A 258 22.98 -2.21 -29.67
N VAL A 259 22.49 -1.63 -28.58
CA VAL A 259 23.26 -1.41 -27.35
C VAL A 259 22.52 -1.98 -26.16
N ARG A 260 23.28 -2.54 -25.21
CA ARG A 260 22.78 -3.17 -23.98
C ARG A 260 23.58 -2.67 -22.78
N LEU A 261 22.91 -2.08 -21.80
CA LEU A 261 23.49 -1.81 -20.49
C LEU A 261 23.01 -2.86 -19.50
N PHE A 262 23.93 -3.42 -18.73
CA PHE A 262 23.67 -4.22 -17.54
C PHE A 262 24.27 -3.48 -16.34
N VAL A 263 23.57 -3.49 -15.22
CA VAL A 263 24.07 -2.95 -13.94
C VAL A 263 23.87 -4.02 -12.86
N ASP A 264 24.89 -4.15 -12.00
CA ASP A 264 25.02 -5.09 -10.89
C ASP A 264 24.95 -6.58 -11.27
N PHE A 265 23.77 -7.06 -11.63
CA PHE A 265 23.43 -8.49 -11.54
C PHE A 265 23.77 -9.31 -12.78
N MET A 266 24.00 -8.64 -13.92
CA MET A 266 24.37 -9.23 -15.22
C MET A 266 23.42 -10.30 -15.79
N ASP A 267 22.28 -10.59 -15.15
CA ASP A 267 21.30 -11.59 -15.57
C ASP A 267 20.27 -11.09 -16.60
N ARG A 268 20.20 -9.77 -16.78
CA ARG A 268 19.29 -9.05 -17.69
C ARG A 268 19.80 -7.63 -17.94
N THR A 269 19.40 -7.05 -19.06
CA THR A 269 19.61 -5.65 -19.35
C THR A 269 18.78 -4.74 -18.45
N VAL A 270 19.31 -3.55 -18.16
CA VAL A 270 18.57 -2.43 -17.56
C VAL A 270 18.25 -1.34 -18.60
N GLU A 271 18.98 -1.31 -19.72
CA GLU A 271 18.70 -0.51 -20.91
C GLU A 271 18.98 -1.37 -22.15
N GLU A 272 18.11 -1.32 -23.17
CA GLU A 272 18.36 -1.96 -24.46
C GLU A 272 17.75 -1.12 -25.59
N HIS A 273 18.61 -0.57 -26.47
CA HIS A 273 18.21 0.41 -27.47
C HIS A 273 18.76 0.04 -28.85
N LEU A 274 17.93 0.18 -29.89
CA LEU A 274 18.40 0.16 -31.28
C LEU A 274 18.64 1.60 -31.72
N LEU A 275 19.91 1.98 -31.84
CA LEU A 275 20.32 3.33 -32.20
C LEU A 275 20.57 3.42 -33.72
N PRO A 276 20.19 4.52 -34.39
CA PRO A 276 20.28 4.66 -35.85
C PRO A 276 21.70 4.90 -36.37
N GLU A 277 22.71 4.75 -35.53
CA GLU A 277 24.12 5.06 -35.79
C GLU A 277 24.97 3.80 -35.67
N ARG A 278 25.95 3.62 -36.57
CA ARG A 278 26.96 2.57 -36.44
C ARG A 278 28.02 3.00 -35.42
N ILE A 279 28.01 2.39 -34.25
CA ILE A 279 28.89 2.73 -33.13
C ILE A 279 30.13 1.85 -33.13
N ARG A 280 31.31 2.47 -32.99
CA ARG A 280 32.61 1.83 -32.80
C ARG A 280 33.10 2.06 -31.37
N ALA A 281 33.98 1.19 -30.88
CA ALA A 281 34.61 1.36 -29.57
C ALA A 281 35.37 2.68 -29.46
N GLY A 282 36.06 3.10 -30.54
CA GLY A 282 36.85 4.33 -30.57
C GLY A 282 37.89 4.36 -29.45
N VAL A 283 38.17 5.55 -28.92
CA VAL A 283 38.78 5.66 -27.59
C VAL A 283 37.72 5.42 -26.53
N VAL A 284 38.06 4.63 -25.51
CA VAL A 284 37.23 4.37 -24.33
C VAL A 284 37.87 5.02 -23.12
N LYS A 285 37.11 5.86 -22.41
CA LYS A 285 37.58 6.53 -21.19
C LYS A 285 36.69 6.21 -19.99
N LEU A 286 37.32 5.94 -18.86
CA LEU A 286 36.71 5.98 -17.54
C LEU A 286 36.77 7.41 -17.02
N PHE A 287 35.75 7.86 -16.30
CA PHE A 287 35.73 9.21 -15.73
C PHE A 287 35.09 9.25 -14.34
N THR A 288 35.43 10.28 -13.58
CA THR A 288 34.78 10.63 -12.33
C THR A 288 34.66 12.15 -12.19
N MET A 289 33.52 12.61 -11.68
CA MET A 289 33.19 14.01 -11.46
C MET A 289 32.68 14.22 -10.04
N ARG A 290 32.95 15.40 -9.47
CA ARG A 290 32.41 15.84 -8.18
C ARG A 290 31.49 17.04 -8.35
N GLY A 291 30.23 16.90 -7.96
CA GLY A 291 29.28 18.00 -7.78
C GLY A 291 29.20 18.47 -6.32
N GLY A 292 29.01 19.78 -6.13
CA GLY A 292 28.87 20.42 -4.81
C GLY A 292 30.03 21.38 -4.48
N ASN A 293 29.81 22.28 -3.52
CA ASN A 293 30.72 23.39 -3.20
C ASN A 293 31.65 23.12 -2.00
N GLU A 294 31.49 22.01 -1.29
CA GLU A 294 32.22 21.76 -0.03
C GLU A 294 33.73 21.54 -0.24
N PRO A 295 34.62 22.16 0.58
CA PRO A 295 36.06 22.16 0.29
C PRO A 295 36.83 20.89 0.67
N GLU A 296 36.41 20.10 1.67
CA GLU A 296 37.33 19.17 2.37
C GLU A 296 37.06 17.65 2.20
N VAL A 297 36.09 17.22 1.41
CA VAL A 297 35.75 15.78 1.31
C VAL A 297 36.67 15.01 0.35
N ARG A 298 37.38 14.00 0.86
CA ARG A 298 38.35 13.15 0.14
C ARG A 298 37.67 12.00 -0.62
N GLN A 299 36.76 12.31 -1.54
CA GLN A 299 35.95 11.31 -2.24
C GLN A 299 36.77 10.57 -3.32
N THR A 300 36.96 9.26 -3.16
CA THR A 300 37.68 8.41 -4.12
C THR A 300 36.79 7.34 -4.74
N SER A 301 36.20 7.63 -5.89
CA SER A 301 35.81 6.57 -6.84
C SER A 301 37.06 5.77 -7.22
N ARG A 302 36.91 4.47 -7.46
CA ARG A 302 37.96 3.61 -8.01
C ARG A 302 37.33 2.58 -8.94
N PHE A 303 38.05 2.22 -10.00
CA PHE A 303 37.59 1.23 -10.97
C PHE A 303 38.44 -0.03 -10.84
N SER A 304 37.76 -1.18 -10.77
CA SER A 304 38.36 -2.50 -10.67
C SER A 304 37.72 -3.45 -11.70
N GLU A 305 38.36 -4.59 -11.98
CA GLU A 305 37.93 -5.56 -13.01
C GLU A 305 37.62 -4.97 -14.41
N VAL A 306 38.32 -3.90 -14.83
CA VAL A 306 38.06 -3.21 -16.11
C VAL A 306 38.46 -4.09 -17.30
N ARG A 307 37.50 -4.70 -17.98
CA ARG A 307 37.70 -5.62 -19.11
C ARG A 307 37.08 -5.07 -20.39
N PHE A 308 37.85 -5.06 -21.47
CA PHE A 308 37.35 -4.92 -22.84
C PHE A 308 37.45 -6.27 -23.56
N ALA A 309 36.46 -6.58 -24.39
CA ALA A 309 36.49 -7.72 -25.28
C ALA A 309 35.79 -7.38 -26.61
N PRO A 310 36.46 -7.48 -27.76
CA PRO A 310 35.79 -7.72 -29.02
C PRO A 310 34.97 -9.01 -28.92
N VAL A 311 33.73 -9.00 -29.41
CA VAL A 311 32.83 -10.17 -29.41
C VAL A 311 32.20 -10.31 -30.78
N SER A 312 31.77 -11.52 -31.15
CA SER A 312 30.90 -11.66 -32.33
C SER A 312 29.53 -11.03 -32.07
N SER A 313 28.84 -10.63 -33.14
CA SER A 313 27.45 -10.18 -33.06
C SER A 313 26.45 -11.31 -32.74
N GLU A 314 26.93 -12.55 -32.59
CA GLU A 314 26.13 -13.66 -32.05
C GLU A 314 26.28 -13.71 -30.53
N GLU A 315 27.50 -13.71 -30.00
CA GLU A 315 27.79 -13.63 -28.56
C GLU A 315 27.17 -12.36 -27.92
N ALA A 316 27.22 -11.21 -28.61
CA ALA A 316 26.60 -9.97 -28.15
C ALA A 316 25.06 -10.06 -28.03
N ARG A 317 24.41 -10.89 -28.85
CA ARG A 317 22.96 -11.14 -28.80
C ARG A 317 22.57 -12.13 -27.70
N GLN A 318 23.46 -13.02 -27.29
CA GLN A 318 23.18 -14.01 -26.25
C GLN A 318 23.04 -13.32 -24.88
N LEU A 319 21.94 -13.63 -24.19
CA LEU A 319 21.77 -13.34 -22.76
C LEU A 319 22.16 -14.59 -21.97
N PRO A 320 22.65 -14.47 -20.72
CA PRO A 320 22.95 -15.63 -19.89
C PRO A 320 21.72 -16.52 -19.70
N SER A 321 21.93 -17.84 -19.74
CA SER A 321 20.86 -18.80 -19.48
C SER A 321 20.33 -18.66 -18.05
N MET A 322 19.09 -19.09 -17.78
CA MET A 322 18.53 -19.03 -16.43
C MET A 322 19.39 -19.77 -15.40
N ALA A 323 20.07 -20.86 -15.81
CA ALA A 323 20.95 -21.62 -14.95
C ALA A 323 22.22 -20.84 -14.59
N GLU A 324 22.87 -20.18 -15.55
CA GLU A 324 24.01 -19.30 -15.28
C GLU A 324 23.64 -18.12 -14.39
N SER A 325 22.50 -17.47 -14.66
CA SER A 325 21.99 -16.34 -13.87
C SER A 325 21.73 -16.69 -12.40
N VAL A 326 21.31 -17.93 -12.12
CA VAL A 326 21.19 -18.45 -10.75
C VAL A 326 22.55 -18.84 -10.18
N LEU A 327 23.39 -19.57 -10.93
CA LEU A 327 24.69 -20.05 -10.45
C LEU A 327 25.68 -18.90 -10.15
N ARG A 328 25.62 -17.79 -10.89
CA ARG A 328 26.44 -16.58 -10.66
C ARG A 328 26.00 -15.76 -9.44
N ALA A 329 24.81 -15.99 -8.90
CA ALA A 329 24.26 -15.25 -7.75
C ALA A 329 24.50 -15.94 -6.38
N LEU A 330 25.05 -17.16 -6.40
CA LEU A 330 25.33 -17.95 -5.20
C LEU A 330 26.49 -17.34 -4.39
N ASP A 331 26.41 -17.41 -3.06
CA ASP A 331 27.60 -17.17 -2.23
C ASP A 331 28.54 -18.37 -2.32
N PHE A 332 29.72 -18.17 -2.91
CA PHE A 332 30.74 -19.20 -3.05
C PHE A 332 31.46 -19.54 -1.73
N ASN A 333 31.18 -18.81 -0.64
CA ASN A 333 31.66 -19.13 0.70
C ASN A 333 30.68 -20.05 1.45
N HIS A 334 29.37 -19.96 1.15
CA HIS A 334 28.31 -20.67 1.86
C HIS A 334 28.56 -22.20 1.93
N PRO A 335 28.61 -22.83 3.12
CA PRO A 335 29.09 -24.20 3.27
C PRO A 335 28.34 -25.26 2.44
N ALA A 336 27.03 -25.10 2.23
CA ALA A 336 26.24 -26.03 1.41
C ALA A 336 26.50 -25.90 -0.10
N ILE A 337 27.08 -24.77 -0.54
CA ILE A 337 27.31 -24.41 -1.93
C ILE A 337 28.74 -24.74 -2.40
N GLN A 338 29.68 -25.01 -1.48
CA GLN A 338 31.06 -25.42 -1.79
C GLN A 338 31.20 -26.49 -2.90
N PRO A 339 30.36 -27.54 -3.00
CA PRO A 339 30.41 -28.49 -4.12
C PRO A 339 30.05 -27.86 -5.48
N VAL A 340 29.07 -26.95 -5.48
CA VAL A 340 28.61 -26.20 -6.66
C VAL A 340 29.69 -25.22 -7.11
N SER A 341 30.25 -24.43 -6.19
CA SER A 341 31.33 -23.48 -6.49
C SER A 341 32.56 -24.17 -7.07
N LYS A 342 32.94 -25.34 -6.54
CA LYS A 342 34.02 -26.15 -7.10
C LYS A 342 33.72 -26.63 -8.53
N ALA A 343 32.48 -27.00 -8.83
CA ALA A 343 32.11 -27.38 -10.20
C ALA A 343 32.15 -26.16 -11.15
N ILE A 344 31.69 -24.98 -10.71
CA ILE A 344 31.78 -23.72 -11.47
C ILE A 344 33.25 -23.35 -11.76
N GLN A 345 34.11 -23.37 -10.74
CA GLN A 345 35.56 -23.11 -10.87
C GLN A 345 36.28 -24.08 -11.82
N GLN A 346 35.69 -25.26 -12.08
CA GLN A 346 36.20 -26.27 -13.00
C GLN A 346 35.51 -26.24 -14.38
N GLY A 347 34.66 -25.23 -14.65
CA GLY A 347 33.91 -25.08 -15.90
C GLY A 347 32.75 -26.07 -16.08
N ARG A 348 32.39 -26.84 -15.05
CA ARG A 348 31.46 -27.97 -15.12
C ARG A 348 30.02 -27.52 -14.82
N MET A 349 29.49 -26.66 -15.68
CA MET A 349 28.22 -25.95 -15.43
C MET A 349 26.99 -26.87 -15.26
N ASP A 350 26.89 -27.96 -16.02
CA ASP A 350 25.81 -28.95 -15.84
C ASP A 350 25.91 -29.70 -14.50
N GLU A 351 27.13 -30.00 -14.05
CA GLU A 351 27.36 -30.59 -12.73
C GLU A 351 26.98 -29.60 -11.63
N ALA A 352 27.33 -28.32 -11.79
CA ALA A 352 26.95 -27.25 -10.87
C ALA A 352 25.41 -27.11 -10.79
N LYS A 353 24.70 -27.08 -11.93
CA LYS A 353 23.23 -27.10 -12.00
C LYS A 353 22.66 -28.31 -11.24
N ALA A 354 23.15 -29.51 -11.53
CA ALA A 354 22.66 -30.75 -10.91
C ALA A 354 22.94 -30.80 -9.38
N LEU A 355 24.10 -30.31 -8.93
CA LEU A 355 24.44 -30.22 -7.51
C LEU A 355 23.56 -29.20 -6.77
N LEU A 356 23.33 -28.01 -7.35
CA LEU A 356 22.44 -27.01 -6.79
C LEU A 356 21.00 -27.54 -6.67
N LEU A 357 20.46 -28.12 -7.74
CA LEU A 357 19.11 -28.66 -7.73
C LEU A 357 18.95 -29.81 -6.74
N ARG A 358 19.95 -30.70 -6.63
CA ARG A 358 19.98 -31.75 -5.60
C ARG A 358 19.95 -31.15 -4.18
N HIS A 359 20.74 -30.11 -3.91
CA HIS A 359 20.69 -29.39 -2.63
C HIS A 359 19.30 -28.80 -2.40
N MET A 360 18.77 -27.98 -3.31
CA MET A 360 17.48 -27.31 -3.13
C MET A 360 16.28 -28.26 -3.02
N ARG A 361 16.31 -29.43 -3.69
CA ARG A 361 15.29 -30.49 -3.53
C ARG A 361 15.40 -31.22 -2.18
N THR A 362 16.60 -31.37 -1.60
CA THR A 362 16.85 -32.23 -0.42
C THR A 362 17.17 -31.49 0.88
N ARG A 363 17.43 -30.17 0.84
CA ARG A 363 17.69 -29.37 2.04
C ARG A 363 16.52 -29.45 3.02
N ARG A 364 16.85 -29.56 4.31
CA ARG A 364 15.87 -29.58 5.40
C ARG A 364 15.63 -28.18 5.93
N GLU A 365 16.72 -27.47 6.19
CA GLU A 365 16.72 -26.06 6.57
C GLU A 365 17.36 -25.18 5.47
N PRO A 366 16.99 -23.89 5.39
CA PRO A 366 15.85 -23.28 6.08
C PRO A 366 14.52 -23.76 5.47
N LYS A 367 13.55 -24.11 6.34
CA LYS A 367 12.21 -24.57 5.97
C LYS A 367 11.26 -23.39 5.77
N GLY A 368 10.70 -23.23 4.57
CA GLY A 368 9.62 -22.26 4.33
C GLY A 368 8.28 -22.61 5.02
N PRO A 369 7.32 -21.67 5.04
CA PRO A 369 6.00 -21.88 5.64
C PRO A 369 5.23 -23.03 4.97
N SER A 370 4.51 -23.82 5.76
CA SER A 370 3.63 -24.88 5.28
C SER A 370 2.26 -24.35 4.83
N LEU A 371 1.53 -25.18 4.09
CA LEU A 371 0.17 -24.86 3.63
C LEU A 371 -0.82 -24.60 4.77
N ASP A 372 -0.65 -25.27 5.91
CA ASP A 372 -1.52 -25.11 7.08
C ASP A 372 -1.21 -23.80 7.84
N GLU A 373 0.07 -23.41 7.93
CA GLU A 373 0.52 -22.14 8.52
C GLU A 373 0.00 -20.91 7.74
N VAL A 374 -0.20 -21.03 6.43
CA VAL A 374 -0.77 -19.95 5.58
C VAL A 374 -2.25 -20.14 5.22
N ALA A 375 -2.90 -21.20 5.72
CA ALA A 375 -4.22 -21.63 5.22
C ALA A 375 -5.28 -20.53 5.35
N SER A 376 -5.33 -19.86 6.50
CA SER A 376 -6.25 -18.75 6.80
C SER A 376 -6.04 -17.51 5.93
N MET A 377 -4.89 -17.37 5.27
CA MET A 377 -4.52 -16.20 4.47
C MET A 377 -4.67 -16.40 2.96
N VAL A 378 -4.48 -17.64 2.45
CA VAL A 378 -4.46 -17.92 1.00
C VAL A 378 -5.15 -19.20 0.55
N LEU A 379 -5.41 -20.18 1.43
CA LEU A 379 -5.97 -21.47 1.02
C LEU A 379 -7.50 -21.42 0.98
N HIS A 380 -8.05 -21.07 -0.19
CA HIS A 380 -9.49 -21.00 -0.38
C HIS A 380 -10.17 -22.38 -0.17
N PRO A 381 -11.34 -22.48 0.49
CA PRO A 381 -12.01 -23.77 0.76
C PRO A 381 -12.28 -24.63 -0.49
N ASN A 382 -12.46 -23.98 -1.66
CA ASN A 382 -12.63 -24.67 -2.94
C ASN A 382 -11.30 -24.99 -3.67
N TRP A 383 -10.18 -25.15 -2.95
CA TRP A 383 -8.84 -25.40 -3.52
C TRP A 383 -8.81 -26.52 -4.55
N GLN A 384 -9.60 -27.58 -4.38
CA GLN A 384 -9.69 -28.68 -5.35
C GLN A 384 -10.23 -28.20 -6.71
N LYS A 385 -11.33 -27.43 -6.71
CA LYS A 385 -11.91 -26.84 -7.92
C LYS A 385 -10.91 -25.89 -8.58
N ILE A 386 -10.29 -24.99 -7.80
CA ILE A 386 -9.27 -24.05 -8.29
C ILE A 386 -8.14 -24.79 -9.04
N SER A 387 -7.70 -25.92 -8.48
CA SER A 387 -6.63 -26.73 -9.04
C SER A 387 -7.01 -27.43 -10.35
N ASP A 388 -8.20 -28.04 -10.41
CA ASP A 388 -8.69 -28.71 -11.64
C ASP A 388 -9.03 -27.69 -12.74
N GLU A 389 -9.52 -26.49 -12.39
CA GLU A 389 -9.82 -25.41 -13.33
C GLU A 389 -8.54 -24.81 -13.94
N ALA A 390 -7.50 -24.54 -13.12
CA ALA A 390 -6.21 -24.05 -13.61
C ALA A 390 -5.55 -25.05 -14.59
N VAL A 391 -5.53 -26.34 -14.24
CA VAL A 391 -5.07 -27.43 -15.12
C VAL A 391 -5.92 -27.53 -16.41
N ALA A 392 -7.19 -27.15 -16.36
CA ALA A 392 -8.05 -27.06 -17.55
C ALA A 392 -7.84 -25.79 -18.39
N GLY A 393 -7.01 -24.85 -17.93
CA GLY A 393 -6.73 -23.57 -18.58
C GLY A 393 -7.76 -22.48 -18.28
N ARG A 394 -8.47 -22.57 -17.15
CA ARG A 394 -9.50 -21.60 -16.72
C ARG A 394 -9.15 -20.96 -15.38
N TYR A 395 -9.31 -19.64 -15.31
CA TYR A 395 -8.89 -18.83 -14.17
C TYR A 395 -10.01 -17.89 -13.73
N ALA A 396 -9.96 -17.44 -12.48
CA ALA A 396 -10.88 -16.43 -11.95
C ALA A 396 -10.46 -15.02 -12.38
N THR A 397 -11.43 -14.17 -12.73
CA THR A 397 -11.22 -12.79 -13.22
C THR A 397 -11.27 -11.72 -12.14
N ILE A 398 -12.00 -12.00 -11.06
CA ILE A 398 -12.19 -11.17 -9.86
C ILE A 398 -12.25 -12.14 -8.65
N GLY A 399 -12.09 -11.62 -7.42
CA GLY A 399 -11.82 -12.38 -6.21
C GLY A 399 -12.81 -13.48 -5.79
N TYR A 400 -12.43 -14.22 -4.73
CA TYR A 400 -13.13 -15.36 -4.13
C TYR A 400 -13.34 -16.63 -4.99
N PHE A 401 -12.82 -16.69 -6.22
CA PHE A 401 -12.82 -17.93 -7.04
C PHE A 401 -14.21 -18.55 -7.28
N ASP A 402 -15.28 -17.76 -7.21
CA ASP A 402 -16.64 -18.26 -7.41
C ASP A 402 -16.89 -18.68 -8.87
N GLY A 403 -16.32 -17.94 -9.82
CA GLY A 403 -16.34 -18.20 -11.26
C GLY A 403 -14.95 -18.47 -11.86
N PHE A 404 -14.92 -19.24 -12.95
CA PHE A 404 -13.73 -19.54 -13.75
C PHE A 404 -14.08 -19.42 -15.22
N VAL A 405 -13.19 -18.82 -16.01
CA VAL A 405 -13.38 -18.57 -17.44
C VAL A 405 -12.10 -18.90 -18.21
N ASP A 406 -12.23 -19.19 -19.51
CA ASP A 406 -11.13 -19.44 -20.45
C ASP A 406 -10.64 -18.17 -21.18
N ALA A 407 -11.35 -17.06 -21.00
CA ALA A 407 -11.02 -15.72 -21.46
C ALA A 407 -11.57 -14.66 -20.49
N TRP A 408 -10.87 -13.53 -20.32
CA TRP A 408 -11.42 -12.34 -19.64
C TRP A 408 -11.93 -11.32 -20.67
N THR A 409 -12.65 -10.31 -20.20
CA THR A 409 -13.09 -9.16 -21.00
C THR A 409 -12.46 -7.89 -20.44
N ASP A 410 -11.97 -6.98 -21.29
CA ASP A 410 -11.37 -5.71 -20.88
C ASP A 410 -12.38 -4.54 -20.83
N THR A 411 -11.94 -3.34 -20.42
CA THR A 411 -12.82 -2.16 -20.35
C THR A 411 -13.38 -1.69 -21.68
N ASN A 412 -12.87 -2.19 -22.82
CA ASN A 412 -13.38 -1.88 -24.16
C ASN A 412 -14.43 -2.90 -24.61
N GLY A 413 -14.66 -3.97 -23.84
CA GLY A 413 -15.53 -5.09 -24.20
C GLY A 413 -14.84 -6.18 -25.04
N GLU A 414 -13.53 -6.07 -25.28
CA GLU A 414 -12.78 -7.10 -26.03
C GLU A 414 -12.51 -8.31 -25.14
N SER A 415 -12.65 -9.52 -25.70
CA SER A 415 -12.41 -10.77 -24.97
C SER A 415 -11.09 -11.42 -25.38
N HIS A 416 -10.28 -11.80 -24.39
CA HIS A 416 -8.89 -12.22 -24.56
C HIS A 416 -8.63 -13.56 -23.85
N ARG A 417 -7.94 -14.49 -24.51
CA ARG A 417 -7.68 -15.85 -24.01
C ARG A 417 -6.63 -15.89 -22.91
N TRP A 418 -6.90 -16.61 -21.82
CA TRP A 418 -5.89 -16.89 -20.77
C TRP A 418 -4.76 -17.75 -21.30
N VAL A 419 -5.10 -18.90 -21.88
CA VAL A 419 -4.15 -19.81 -22.54
C VAL A 419 -4.04 -19.43 -24.01
N LEU A 420 -2.87 -18.94 -24.41
CA LEU A 420 -2.54 -18.61 -25.80
C LEU A 420 -2.05 -19.85 -26.56
N GLN A 421 -1.28 -20.70 -25.89
CA GLN A 421 -0.78 -21.99 -26.38
C GLN A 421 -0.71 -22.98 -25.22
N LYS A 422 -0.92 -24.28 -25.47
CA LYS A 422 -0.89 -25.32 -24.43
C LYS A 422 0.46 -26.02 -24.27
N GLU A 423 1.17 -26.26 -25.36
CA GLU A 423 2.44 -27.00 -25.37
C GLU A 423 3.44 -26.33 -26.33
N PRO A 424 4.59 -25.81 -25.83
CA PRO A 424 4.76 -25.37 -24.44
C PRO A 424 3.63 -24.44 -24.00
N LEU A 425 3.31 -24.45 -22.70
CA LEU A 425 2.30 -23.56 -22.13
C LEU A 425 2.68 -22.11 -22.39
N GLN A 426 1.68 -21.30 -22.76
CA GLN A 426 1.79 -19.86 -22.86
C GLN A 426 0.54 -19.21 -22.28
N LEU A 427 0.71 -18.49 -21.18
CA LEU A 427 -0.35 -17.73 -20.53
C LEU A 427 -0.22 -16.23 -20.84
N ASN A 428 -1.36 -15.54 -20.83
CA ASN A 428 -1.44 -14.10 -21.02
C ASN A 428 -1.48 -13.37 -19.66
N TRP A 429 -0.32 -13.31 -19.02
CA TRP A 429 -0.13 -12.73 -17.69
C TRP A 429 -0.41 -11.21 -17.62
N ALA A 430 -0.25 -10.49 -18.72
CA ALA A 430 -0.03 -9.04 -18.72
C ALA A 430 -1.29 -8.16 -18.66
N ARG A 431 -2.48 -8.75 -18.53
CA ARG A 431 -3.77 -8.02 -18.51
C ARG A 431 -4.61 -8.25 -17.25
N ASP A 432 -4.17 -9.12 -16.34
CA ASP A 432 -4.84 -9.44 -15.08
C ASP A 432 -4.71 -8.30 -14.03
N ASN A 433 -5.77 -8.10 -13.24
CA ASN A 433 -5.86 -7.07 -12.19
C ASN A 433 -5.16 -7.48 -10.87
N GLY A 434 -4.35 -8.54 -10.89
CA GLY A 434 -3.55 -9.04 -9.77
C GLY A 434 -3.97 -10.40 -9.23
N HIS A 435 -5.08 -11.00 -9.66
CA HIS A 435 -5.53 -12.29 -9.14
C HIS A 435 -4.70 -13.45 -9.70
N LEU A 436 -4.53 -13.50 -11.03
CA LEU A 436 -3.65 -14.49 -11.67
C LEU A 436 -2.19 -14.25 -11.25
N ASN A 437 -1.73 -13.00 -11.27
CA ASN A 437 -0.35 -12.63 -10.95
C ASN A 437 0.03 -12.75 -9.48
N ARG A 438 -0.91 -12.93 -8.55
CA ARG A 438 -0.62 -13.32 -7.15
C ARG A 438 -0.44 -14.83 -6.97
N HIS A 439 -0.81 -15.63 -7.98
CA HIS A 439 -0.64 -17.08 -8.01
C HIS A 439 -1.27 -17.84 -6.82
N PHE A 440 -2.39 -17.37 -6.26
CA PHE A 440 -3.08 -18.06 -5.18
C PHE A 440 -3.56 -19.48 -5.56
N HIS A 441 -3.75 -19.74 -6.87
CA HIS A 441 -4.03 -21.08 -7.38
C HIS A 441 -2.84 -22.05 -7.28
N TRP A 442 -1.59 -21.57 -7.23
CA TRP A 442 -0.42 -22.44 -6.98
C TRP A 442 -0.48 -23.06 -5.58
N VAL A 443 -0.93 -22.31 -4.58
CA VAL A 443 -1.16 -22.81 -3.20
C VAL A 443 -2.29 -23.85 -3.18
N SER A 444 -3.34 -23.62 -3.97
CA SER A 444 -4.43 -24.59 -4.13
C SER A 444 -3.95 -25.89 -4.80
N MET A 445 -3.17 -25.79 -5.88
CA MET A 445 -2.57 -26.94 -6.57
C MET A 445 -1.60 -27.70 -5.67
N ALA A 446 -0.82 -27.00 -4.85
CA ALA A 446 0.05 -27.61 -3.85
C ALA A 446 -0.75 -28.43 -2.84
N ARG A 447 -1.89 -27.92 -2.33
CA ARG A 447 -2.78 -28.71 -1.46
C ARG A 447 -3.39 -29.91 -2.19
N ALA A 448 -3.82 -29.75 -3.44
CA ALA A 448 -4.38 -30.85 -4.22
C ALA A 448 -3.37 -31.97 -4.50
N TRP A 449 -2.08 -31.65 -4.65
CA TRP A 449 -1.00 -32.64 -4.72
C TRP A 449 -0.65 -33.23 -3.35
N GLN A 450 -0.64 -32.45 -2.27
CA GLN A 450 -0.44 -32.95 -0.90
C GLN A 450 -1.49 -34.03 -0.52
N GLU A 451 -2.75 -33.82 -0.89
CA GLU A 451 -3.88 -34.70 -0.54
C GLU A 451 -4.01 -35.93 -1.46
N LYS A 452 -3.52 -35.86 -2.71
CA LYS A 452 -3.82 -36.89 -3.75
C LYS A 452 -2.62 -37.40 -4.55
N SER A 453 -1.48 -36.74 -4.48
CA SER A 453 -0.26 -37.03 -5.27
C SER A 453 -0.45 -37.13 -6.79
N ASP A 454 -1.53 -36.53 -7.33
CA ASP A 454 -1.84 -36.51 -8.77
C ASP A 454 -0.81 -35.64 -9.53
N PRO A 455 -0.02 -36.21 -10.45
CA PRO A 455 1.11 -35.51 -11.08
C PRO A 455 0.70 -34.37 -12.01
N LYS A 456 -0.58 -34.21 -12.35
CA LYS A 456 -1.02 -33.09 -13.20
C LYS A 456 -0.80 -31.72 -12.55
N TYR A 457 -0.91 -31.62 -11.22
CA TYR A 457 -0.73 -30.36 -10.49
C TYR A 457 0.74 -29.88 -10.48
N PRO A 458 1.75 -30.69 -10.09
CA PRO A 458 3.16 -30.28 -10.20
C PRO A 458 3.58 -30.03 -11.65
N ARG A 459 3.03 -30.75 -12.65
CA ARG A 459 3.29 -30.45 -14.08
C ARG A 459 2.75 -29.09 -14.51
N GLN A 460 1.51 -28.78 -14.16
CA GLN A 460 0.89 -27.48 -14.44
C GLN A 460 1.67 -26.35 -13.77
N PHE A 461 2.01 -26.50 -12.48
CA PHE A 461 2.89 -25.58 -11.75
C PHE A 461 4.26 -25.43 -12.42
N SER A 462 4.89 -26.53 -12.85
CA SER A 462 6.17 -26.54 -13.56
C SER A 462 6.11 -25.75 -14.87
N ALA A 463 5.03 -25.90 -15.64
CA ALA A 463 4.81 -25.18 -16.89
C ALA A 463 4.52 -23.69 -16.64
N GLU A 464 3.68 -23.35 -15.66
CA GLU A 464 3.35 -21.97 -15.30
C GLU A 464 4.56 -21.19 -14.77
N VAL A 465 5.39 -21.79 -13.91
CA VAL A 465 6.62 -21.17 -13.40
C VAL A 465 7.59 -20.87 -14.55
N LEU A 466 7.81 -21.83 -15.45
CA LEU A 466 8.71 -21.65 -16.58
C LEU A 466 8.19 -20.56 -17.55
N ASP A 467 6.90 -20.55 -17.87
CA ASP A 467 6.28 -19.55 -18.73
C ASP A 467 6.28 -18.15 -18.09
N TRP A 468 5.91 -18.02 -16.81
CA TRP A 468 5.92 -16.73 -16.10
C TRP A 468 7.32 -16.12 -16.02
N VAL A 469 8.33 -16.91 -15.67
CA VAL A 469 9.71 -16.41 -15.48
C VAL A 469 10.40 -16.11 -16.83
N SER A 470 10.10 -16.87 -17.89
CA SER A 470 10.66 -16.63 -19.24
C SER A 470 10.02 -15.44 -19.97
N ARG A 471 8.77 -15.08 -19.63
CA ARG A 471 8.05 -13.94 -20.23
C ARG A 471 8.30 -12.60 -19.55
N GLU A 472 8.89 -12.61 -18.35
CA GLU A 472 9.10 -11.45 -17.48
C GLU A 472 7.94 -10.42 -17.56
N PRO A 473 6.70 -10.80 -17.20
CA PRO A 473 5.49 -10.01 -17.48
C PRO A 473 5.41 -8.65 -16.76
N PHE A 474 6.43 -8.32 -15.97
CA PHE A 474 6.66 -7.02 -15.39
C PHE A 474 7.19 -5.98 -16.39
N PHE A 475 7.88 -6.38 -17.47
CA PHE A 475 8.48 -5.46 -18.44
C PHE A 475 7.60 -5.10 -19.67
N TRP A 476 6.28 -5.31 -19.60
CA TRP A 476 5.42 -5.09 -20.76
C TRP A 476 5.14 -3.60 -21.04
N GLU A 477 5.24 -3.22 -22.31
CA GLU A 477 5.14 -1.84 -22.81
C GLU A 477 3.79 -1.16 -22.47
N ARG A 478 2.67 -1.89 -22.60
CA ARG A 478 1.31 -1.35 -22.38
C ARG A 478 0.42 -2.41 -21.72
N CYS A 479 -0.07 -2.13 -20.51
CA CYS A 479 -1.24 -2.82 -19.95
C CYS A 479 -2.52 -2.22 -20.56
N PRO A 480 -3.28 -2.92 -21.44
CA PRO A 480 -4.37 -2.29 -22.19
C PRO A 480 -5.73 -2.36 -21.48
N THR A 481 -5.82 -3.04 -20.33
CA THR A 481 -7.10 -3.53 -19.79
C THR A 481 -7.97 -2.49 -19.09
N VAL A 482 -7.40 -1.34 -18.68
CA VAL A 482 -8.13 -0.29 -17.93
C VAL A 482 -7.71 1.10 -18.41
N GLY A 483 -8.51 1.71 -19.29
CA GLY A 483 -8.71 3.17 -19.42
C GLY A 483 -7.52 4.15 -19.42
N LYS A 484 -6.27 3.68 -19.53
CA LYS A 484 -5.02 4.39 -19.19
C LYS A 484 -4.83 4.70 -17.68
N LEU A 485 -5.33 3.87 -16.75
CA LEU A 485 -5.18 4.06 -15.30
C LEU A 485 -4.95 2.74 -14.52
N ASN A 486 -3.86 2.66 -13.75
CA ASN A 486 -3.63 1.60 -12.76
C ASN A 486 -4.20 2.02 -11.39
N LEU A 487 -5.52 1.96 -11.23
CA LEU A 487 -6.17 2.14 -9.92
C LEU A 487 -6.28 0.80 -9.17
N MET A 488 -5.21 0.43 -8.47
CA MET A 488 -5.25 -0.55 -7.37
C MET A 488 -4.70 0.01 -6.05
N ASP A 489 -3.87 1.06 -6.10
CA ASP A 489 -3.28 1.77 -4.95
C ASP A 489 -2.99 3.27 -5.23
N GLY A 490 -3.35 3.78 -6.41
CA GLY A 490 -3.08 5.17 -6.82
C GLY A 490 -1.70 5.41 -7.44
N THR A 491 -0.89 4.36 -7.68
CA THR A 491 0.41 4.49 -8.34
C THR A 491 0.31 4.44 -9.88
N THR A 492 0.92 5.42 -10.55
CA THR A 492 1.00 5.50 -12.02
C THR A 492 2.37 5.04 -12.52
N PHE A 493 2.39 4.05 -13.42
CA PHE A 493 3.63 3.37 -13.85
C PHE A 493 4.14 3.87 -15.20
N ARG A 494 5.48 3.86 -15.36
CA ARG A 494 6.17 3.96 -16.65
C ARG A 494 6.16 2.61 -17.39
N TRP A 495 6.65 2.65 -18.63
CA TRP A 495 6.93 1.49 -19.50
C TRP A 495 7.67 0.39 -18.72
N GLY A 496 7.06 -0.81 -18.59
CA GLY A 496 7.72 -1.98 -18.01
C GLY A 496 7.90 -2.03 -16.48
N TYR A 497 6.91 -1.58 -15.69
CA TYR A 497 6.94 -1.75 -14.23
C TYR A 497 5.73 -2.48 -13.65
N MET A 498 6.02 -3.41 -12.73
CA MET A 498 5.00 -4.13 -11.95
C MET A 498 4.67 -3.41 -10.65
N ASN A 499 3.40 -3.46 -10.29
CA ASN A 499 2.95 -3.15 -8.93
C ASN A 499 3.69 -4.01 -7.90
N THR A 500 4.38 -3.36 -6.95
CA THR A 500 5.27 -4.04 -6.00
C THR A 500 4.50 -4.75 -4.88
N SER A 501 3.27 -4.34 -4.56
CA SER A 501 2.38 -5.10 -3.66
C SER A 501 2.11 -6.50 -4.22
N ASN A 502 1.95 -6.67 -5.54
CA ASN A 502 1.83 -8.00 -6.15
C ASN A 502 3.13 -8.86 -6.04
N ILE A 503 4.32 -8.24 -6.00
CA ILE A 503 5.57 -8.97 -5.69
C ILE A 503 5.56 -9.39 -4.21
N GLY A 504 5.19 -8.47 -3.31
CA GLY A 504 5.00 -8.72 -1.88
C GLY A 504 4.11 -9.93 -1.64
N ARG A 505 2.86 -9.91 -2.12
CA ARG A 505 1.90 -11.01 -1.99
C ARG A 505 2.42 -12.36 -2.51
N ARG A 506 3.23 -12.38 -3.58
CA ARG A 506 3.85 -13.63 -4.08
C ARG A 506 4.91 -14.16 -3.13
N LEU A 507 5.91 -13.35 -2.82
CA LEU A 507 7.08 -13.73 -2.01
C LEU A 507 6.83 -13.74 -0.49
N GLU A 508 5.69 -13.25 -0.04
CA GLU A 508 5.14 -13.44 1.31
C GLU A 508 4.24 -14.69 1.36
N MET A 509 3.24 -14.79 0.47
CA MET A 509 2.05 -15.62 0.74
C MET A 509 1.86 -16.84 -0.18
N SER A 510 2.38 -16.87 -1.41
CA SER A 510 2.03 -17.93 -2.39
C SER A 510 3.21 -18.74 -2.93
N TRP A 511 4.35 -18.12 -3.21
CA TRP A 511 5.49 -18.80 -3.85
C TRP A 511 6.19 -19.77 -2.91
N TRP A 512 6.50 -19.35 -1.68
CA TRP A 512 7.17 -20.21 -0.69
C TRP A 512 6.37 -21.45 -0.25
N PRO A 513 5.09 -21.35 0.15
CA PRO A 513 4.33 -22.53 0.55
C PRO A 513 4.04 -23.49 -0.62
N ALA A 514 3.89 -22.98 -1.86
CA ALA A 514 3.82 -23.84 -3.03
C ALA A 514 5.16 -24.52 -3.33
N TYR A 515 6.28 -23.80 -3.23
CA TYR A 515 7.63 -24.31 -3.46
C TYR A 515 8.05 -25.38 -2.45
N GLU A 516 7.81 -25.17 -1.15
CA GLU A 516 8.11 -26.17 -0.12
C GLU A 516 7.36 -27.48 -0.30
N VAL A 517 6.18 -27.44 -0.93
CA VAL A 517 5.47 -28.65 -1.36
C VAL A 517 6.09 -29.21 -2.64
N PHE A 518 6.11 -28.44 -3.74
CA PHE A 518 6.44 -28.95 -5.06
C PHE A 518 7.92 -29.28 -5.29
N ARG A 519 8.87 -28.72 -4.54
CA ARG A 519 10.31 -29.09 -4.66
C ARG A 519 10.60 -30.58 -4.38
N LYS A 520 9.66 -31.26 -3.69
CA LYS A 520 9.69 -32.69 -3.38
C LYS A 520 9.14 -33.57 -4.53
N SER A 521 8.53 -32.97 -5.55
CA SER A 521 7.97 -33.67 -6.70
C SER A 521 8.99 -33.88 -7.81
N PRO A 522 9.08 -35.08 -8.44
CA PRO A 522 9.87 -35.29 -9.66
C PRO A 522 9.22 -34.64 -10.89
N ASP A 523 7.92 -34.34 -10.84
CA ASP A 523 7.16 -33.71 -11.92
C ASP A 523 7.30 -32.17 -11.96
N PHE A 524 7.95 -31.58 -10.96
CA PHE A 524 8.45 -30.20 -11.03
C PHE A 524 9.84 -30.26 -11.65
N SER A 525 9.99 -29.81 -12.91
CA SER A 525 11.21 -30.05 -13.71
C SER A 525 12.41 -29.26 -13.21
N ASP A 526 13.62 -29.70 -13.59
CA ASP A 526 14.86 -29.02 -13.25
C ASP A 526 14.93 -27.61 -13.86
N GLU A 527 14.36 -27.41 -15.05
CA GLU A 527 14.23 -26.12 -15.73
C GLU A 527 13.27 -25.19 -14.97
N ALA A 528 12.13 -25.70 -14.53
CA ALA A 528 11.17 -24.93 -13.74
C ALA A 528 11.67 -24.65 -12.31
N HIS A 529 12.50 -25.52 -11.75
CA HIS A 529 13.16 -25.28 -10.46
C HIS A 529 14.21 -24.18 -10.58
N ILE A 530 15.07 -24.20 -11.60
CA ILE A 530 15.97 -23.08 -11.91
C ILE A 530 15.18 -21.78 -12.16
N ALA A 531 14.08 -21.84 -12.93
CA ALA A 531 13.22 -20.70 -13.18
C ALA A 531 12.61 -20.14 -11.88
N MET A 532 12.12 -20.99 -10.96
CA MET A 532 11.57 -20.54 -9.68
C MET A 532 12.59 -19.77 -8.85
N LEU A 533 13.83 -20.27 -8.77
CA LEU A 533 14.94 -19.60 -8.10
C LEU A 533 15.21 -18.24 -8.76
N LEU A 534 15.41 -18.20 -10.08
CA LEU A 534 15.64 -16.95 -10.81
C LEU A 534 14.48 -15.94 -10.63
N GLY A 535 13.25 -16.42 -10.63
CA GLY A 535 12.05 -15.61 -10.37
C GLY A 535 12.03 -15.01 -8.97
N MET A 536 12.55 -15.71 -7.95
CA MET A 536 12.73 -15.15 -6.60
C MET A 536 13.83 -14.08 -6.59
N LEU A 537 15.02 -14.37 -7.14
CA LEU A 537 16.14 -13.41 -7.23
C LEU A 537 15.70 -12.11 -7.93
N ARG A 538 15.13 -12.23 -9.13
CA ARG A 538 14.69 -11.10 -9.95
C ARG A 538 13.65 -10.22 -9.28
N GLN A 539 12.80 -10.80 -8.45
CA GLN A 539 11.78 -10.09 -7.67
C GLN A 539 12.35 -9.43 -6.41
N ALA A 540 13.25 -10.09 -5.68
CA ALA A 540 13.98 -9.49 -4.57
C ALA A 540 14.78 -8.26 -5.05
N ARG A 541 15.52 -8.41 -6.16
CA ARG A 541 16.23 -7.31 -6.85
C ARG A 541 15.31 -6.15 -7.27
N LEU A 542 14.07 -6.42 -7.68
CA LEU A 542 13.10 -5.37 -8.05
C LEU A 542 12.59 -4.61 -6.81
N ILE A 543 12.21 -5.31 -5.73
CA ILE A 543 11.74 -4.64 -4.50
C ILE A 543 12.88 -4.01 -3.70
N MET A 544 14.15 -4.36 -3.96
CA MET A 544 15.31 -3.65 -3.44
C MET A 544 15.42 -2.19 -3.91
N ASN A 545 14.83 -1.79 -5.04
CA ASN A 545 14.87 -0.40 -5.50
C ASN A 545 14.31 0.58 -4.43
N PRO A 546 15.07 1.58 -3.96
CA PRO A 546 14.61 2.53 -2.94
C PRO A 546 13.35 3.33 -3.30
N SER A 547 13.15 3.66 -4.58
CA SER A 547 11.98 4.40 -5.07
C SER A 547 10.69 3.56 -5.18
N SER A 548 10.79 2.25 -4.89
CA SER A 548 9.68 1.32 -4.80
C SER A 548 9.18 1.09 -3.36
N PHE A 549 9.84 1.67 -2.35
CA PHE A 549 9.52 1.47 -0.93
C PHE A 549 8.48 2.50 -0.45
N ALA A 550 7.19 2.13 -0.55
CA ALA A 550 6.07 2.93 -0.06
C ALA A 550 5.92 2.84 1.47
N ALA A 551 6.80 3.49 2.23
CA ALA A 551 6.89 3.38 3.70
C ALA A 551 5.57 3.65 4.45
N HIS A 552 4.69 4.49 3.90
CA HIS A 552 3.42 4.91 4.51
C HIS A 552 2.21 4.01 4.16
N ASP A 553 2.41 2.94 3.40
CA ASP A 553 1.35 2.14 2.75
C ASP A 553 1.46 0.63 3.04
N ASP A 554 0.37 -0.14 2.83
CA ASP A 554 0.36 -1.61 3.03
C ASP A 554 1.37 -2.32 2.10
N GLY A 555 1.59 -1.79 0.90
CA GLY A 555 2.60 -2.26 -0.03
C GLY A 555 4.03 -2.16 0.54
N GLY A 556 4.30 -1.17 1.41
CA GLY A 556 5.57 -1.06 2.13
C GLY A 556 5.81 -2.21 3.10
N ALA A 557 4.77 -2.62 3.83
CA ALA A 557 4.84 -3.76 4.74
C ALA A 557 5.02 -5.09 3.99
N HIS A 558 4.16 -5.34 3.00
CA HIS A 558 4.16 -6.60 2.25
C HIS A 558 5.41 -6.79 1.40
N THR A 559 6.00 -5.73 0.83
CA THR A 559 7.30 -5.82 0.13
C THR A 559 8.46 -6.04 1.10
N THR A 560 8.46 -5.39 2.26
CA THR A 560 9.53 -5.53 3.26
C THR A 560 9.54 -6.94 3.88
N LEU A 561 8.37 -7.47 4.25
CA LEU A 561 8.23 -8.83 4.79
C LEU A 561 8.60 -9.89 3.73
N ALA A 562 8.18 -9.70 2.48
CA ALA A 562 8.56 -10.57 1.37
C ALA A 562 10.07 -10.59 1.09
N LEU A 563 10.74 -9.44 1.16
CA LEU A 563 12.19 -9.33 1.02
C LEU A 563 12.92 -10.06 2.15
N LEU A 564 12.49 -9.85 3.40
CA LEU A 564 13.04 -10.54 4.57
C LEU A 564 12.85 -12.06 4.47
N GLN A 565 11.63 -12.53 4.21
CA GLN A 565 11.34 -13.96 4.06
C GLN A 565 12.16 -14.59 2.93
N THR A 566 12.33 -13.90 1.81
CA THR A 566 13.12 -14.41 0.68
C THR A 566 14.61 -14.48 1.00
N ALA A 567 15.16 -13.49 1.69
CA ALA A 567 16.55 -13.50 2.19
C ALA A 567 16.82 -14.68 3.14
N LEU A 568 15.90 -14.93 4.07
CA LEU A 568 16.01 -15.98 5.09
C LEU A 568 15.82 -17.38 4.51
N LEU A 569 15.05 -17.52 3.42
CA LEU A 569 14.81 -18.79 2.75
C LEU A 569 15.76 -19.05 1.56
N LEU A 570 16.62 -18.10 1.20
CA LEU A 570 17.70 -18.23 0.20
C LEU A 570 19.10 -17.85 0.76
N PRO A 571 19.55 -18.36 1.93
CA PRO A 571 20.88 -18.05 2.47
C PRO A 571 22.04 -18.53 1.58
N GLU A 572 21.75 -19.37 0.57
CA GLU A 572 22.72 -19.83 -0.43
C GLU A 572 23.19 -18.73 -1.42
N PHE A 573 22.60 -17.53 -1.38
CA PHE A 573 22.81 -16.44 -2.35
C PHE A 573 23.48 -15.21 -1.72
N ALA A 574 24.44 -14.63 -2.42
CA ALA A 574 25.31 -13.56 -1.89
C ALA A 574 24.53 -12.29 -1.49
N GLU A 575 23.47 -11.97 -2.23
CA GLU A 575 22.62 -10.80 -2.00
C GLU A 575 21.73 -10.93 -0.76
N SER A 576 21.52 -12.14 -0.20
CA SER A 576 20.57 -12.35 0.90
C SER A 576 20.96 -11.63 2.19
N ALA A 577 22.25 -11.34 2.41
CA ALA A 577 22.69 -10.47 3.51
C ALA A 577 22.23 -9.01 3.31
N GLU A 578 22.41 -8.46 2.10
CA GLU A 578 21.97 -7.11 1.70
C GLU A 578 20.44 -6.97 1.81
N TRP A 579 19.71 -8.01 1.37
CA TRP A 579 18.25 -8.09 1.48
C TRP A 579 17.76 -8.15 2.92
N LYS A 580 18.36 -8.99 3.80
CA LYS A 580 18.01 -9.03 5.24
C LYS A 580 18.24 -7.66 5.87
N ALA A 581 19.43 -7.07 5.70
CA ALA A 581 19.76 -5.77 6.27
C ALA A 581 18.82 -4.65 5.78
N THR A 582 18.53 -4.62 4.47
CA THR A 582 17.62 -3.63 3.88
C THR A 582 16.18 -3.81 4.39
N ALA A 583 15.70 -5.05 4.53
CA ALA A 583 14.37 -5.31 5.06
C ALA A 583 14.26 -4.94 6.56
N MET A 584 15.30 -5.18 7.36
CA MET A 584 15.35 -4.70 8.76
C MET A 584 15.27 -3.17 8.82
N LYS A 585 16.10 -2.44 8.05
CA LYS A 585 16.10 -0.97 8.02
C LYS A 585 14.74 -0.41 7.58
N ARG A 586 14.14 -1.00 6.53
CA ARG A 586 12.84 -0.58 6.01
C ARG A 586 11.71 -0.85 6.99
N TRP A 587 11.75 -1.95 7.73
CA TRP A 587 10.74 -2.26 8.73
C TRP A 587 10.74 -1.22 9.87
N ASP A 588 11.92 -0.80 10.33
CA ASP A 588 12.05 0.28 11.30
C ASP A 588 11.48 1.61 10.79
N VAL A 589 11.81 2.00 9.55
CA VAL A 589 11.29 3.22 8.91
C VAL A 589 9.77 3.14 8.72
N MET A 590 9.25 2.01 8.27
CA MET A 590 7.82 1.76 8.06
C MET A 590 7.05 1.86 9.38
N LEU A 591 7.50 1.22 10.46
CA LEU A 591 6.82 1.30 11.76
C LEU A 591 6.81 2.74 12.29
N GLY A 592 7.94 3.45 12.21
CA GLY A 592 8.03 4.87 12.58
C GLY A 592 7.24 5.82 11.68
N ALA A 593 6.81 5.37 10.49
CA ALA A 593 6.01 6.13 9.53
C ALA A 593 4.51 5.76 9.57
N GLN A 594 4.15 4.58 10.06
CA GLN A 594 2.78 4.05 10.07
C GLN A 594 2.11 4.09 11.44
N PHE A 595 2.85 4.05 12.55
CA PHE A 595 2.28 4.06 13.90
C PHE A 595 2.72 5.29 14.70
N HIS A 596 1.74 6.00 15.26
CA HIS A 596 1.99 7.14 16.14
C HIS A 596 2.32 6.68 17.57
N PRO A 597 2.92 7.54 18.42
CA PRO A 597 3.25 7.21 19.82
C PRO A 597 2.05 6.78 20.69
N ASP A 598 0.83 7.16 20.34
CA ASP A 598 -0.40 6.75 21.04
C ASP A 598 -0.97 5.38 20.58
N GLY A 599 -0.29 4.71 19.63
CA GLY A 599 -0.68 3.40 19.08
C GLY A 599 -1.57 3.47 17.84
N SER A 600 -2.04 4.65 17.44
CA SER A 600 -2.90 4.79 16.25
C SER A 600 -2.13 4.65 14.93
N HIS A 601 -2.78 4.08 13.91
CA HIS A 601 -2.22 3.89 12.58
C HIS A 601 -2.50 5.09 11.66
N ALA A 602 -1.49 5.55 10.90
CA ALA A 602 -1.50 6.74 10.04
C ALA A 602 -2.68 6.86 9.07
N SER A 603 -3.25 5.73 8.62
CA SER A 603 -4.46 5.71 7.79
C SER A 603 -5.71 6.29 8.46
N LEU A 604 -5.74 6.33 9.80
CA LEU A 604 -6.92 6.51 10.67
C LEU A 604 -8.13 5.60 10.32
N SER A 605 -7.94 4.58 9.48
CA SER A 605 -8.95 3.57 9.16
C SER A 605 -8.88 2.40 10.12
N THR A 606 -10.05 2.04 10.64
CA THR A 606 -10.25 0.91 11.56
C THR A 606 -10.10 -0.46 10.89
N GLY A 607 -10.15 -0.51 9.56
CA GLY A 607 -9.81 -1.70 8.78
C GLY A 607 -8.29 -1.85 8.59
N TYR A 608 -7.65 -0.80 8.10
CA TYR A 608 -6.21 -0.84 7.77
C TYR A 608 -5.31 -0.94 9.00
N ASN A 609 -5.71 -0.40 10.16
CA ASN A 609 -4.99 -0.63 11.41
C ASN A 609 -4.83 -2.13 11.72
N TRP A 610 -5.90 -2.93 11.59
CA TRP A 610 -5.81 -4.39 11.78
C TRP A 610 -5.00 -5.10 10.69
N ALA A 611 -4.94 -4.56 9.47
CA ALA A 611 -4.05 -5.08 8.43
C ALA A 611 -2.57 -4.90 8.83
N SER A 612 -2.19 -3.69 9.25
CA SER A 612 -0.82 -3.39 9.71
C SER A 612 -0.46 -4.13 11.00
N ILE A 613 -1.40 -4.31 11.95
CA ILE A 613 -1.20 -5.20 13.12
C ILE A 613 -0.95 -6.65 12.66
N THR A 614 -1.71 -7.16 11.69
CA THR A 614 -1.48 -8.51 11.14
C THR A 614 -0.09 -8.62 10.48
N ALA A 615 0.38 -7.56 9.80
CA ALA A 615 1.73 -7.53 9.24
C ALA A 615 2.81 -7.59 10.34
N ILE A 616 2.62 -6.90 11.47
CA ILE A 616 3.52 -7.01 12.63
C ILE A 616 3.51 -8.43 13.21
N GLU A 617 2.34 -9.04 13.39
CA GLU A 617 2.24 -10.42 13.86
C GLU A 617 2.94 -11.40 12.92
N ASN A 618 2.77 -11.26 11.60
CA ASN A 618 3.47 -12.08 10.60
C ASN A 618 4.99 -11.89 10.66
N TYR A 619 5.47 -10.65 10.81
CA TYR A 619 6.90 -10.34 10.93
C TYR A 619 7.52 -10.92 12.21
N ILE A 620 6.80 -10.87 13.33
CA ILE A 620 7.23 -11.48 14.60
C ILE A 620 7.22 -13.02 14.51
N ARG A 621 6.20 -13.63 13.88
CA ARG A 621 6.17 -15.09 13.64
C ARG A 621 7.30 -15.53 12.70
N LEU A 622 7.69 -14.70 11.73
CA LEU A 622 8.87 -14.96 10.89
C LEU A 622 10.15 -14.98 11.75
N PHE A 623 10.37 -13.99 12.63
CA PHE A 623 11.49 -14.03 13.60
C PHE A 623 11.52 -15.32 14.43
N GLN A 624 10.38 -15.70 15.01
CA GLN A 624 10.24 -16.93 15.80
C GLN A 624 10.57 -18.20 15.00
N SER A 625 10.22 -18.26 13.71
CA SER A 625 10.50 -19.40 12.84
C SER A 625 12.00 -19.64 12.58
N LEU A 626 12.84 -18.61 12.77
CA LEU A 626 14.31 -18.70 12.70
C LEU A 626 14.95 -19.17 14.00
N GLY A 627 14.19 -19.18 15.11
CA GLY A 627 14.74 -19.18 16.46
C GLY A 627 15.34 -17.83 16.88
N GLU A 628 15.14 -16.75 16.11
CA GLU A 628 15.55 -15.40 16.50
C GLU A 628 14.50 -14.77 17.44
N THR A 629 14.96 -13.97 18.40
CA THR A 629 14.05 -13.19 19.28
C THR A 629 13.65 -11.89 18.58
N PRO A 630 12.35 -11.55 18.45
CA PRO A 630 11.93 -10.29 17.85
C PRO A 630 12.40 -9.10 18.70
N PRO A 631 12.92 -8.01 18.09
CA PRO A 631 13.25 -6.79 18.80
C PRO A 631 12.07 -6.24 19.63
N GLU A 632 12.34 -5.93 20.91
CA GLU A 632 11.34 -5.51 21.90
C GLU A 632 10.47 -4.32 21.43
N LYS A 633 11.08 -3.39 20.68
CA LYS A 633 10.38 -2.24 20.08
C LYS A 633 9.21 -2.64 19.17
N TYR A 634 9.25 -3.80 18.51
CA TYR A 634 8.16 -4.28 17.66
C TYR A 634 6.98 -4.79 18.50
N LEU A 635 7.27 -5.49 19.61
CA LEU A 635 6.25 -5.93 20.57
C LEU A 635 5.59 -4.73 21.28
N ALA A 636 6.36 -3.70 21.64
CA ALA A 636 5.82 -2.48 22.25
C ALA A 636 4.87 -1.71 21.32
N ILE A 637 5.20 -1.60 20.03
CA ILE A 637 4.33 -0.98 19.01
C ILE A 637 3.07 -1.84 18.77
N HIS A 638 3.22 -3.16 18.70
CA HIS A 638 2.10 -4.10 18.58
C HIS A 638 1.13 -4.01 19.76
N GLU A 639 1.64 -3.99 20.99
CA GLU A 639 0.82 -3.84 22.20
C GLU A 639 0.02 -2.53 22.17
N LYS A 640 0.67 -1.42 21.78
CA LYS A 640 0.03 -0.11 21.65
C LYS A 640 -1.03 -0.06 20.55
N ALA A 641 -0.80 -0.69 19.40
CA ALA A 641 -1.77 -0.75 18.31
C ALA A 641 -3.01 -1.59 18.67
N VAL A 642 -2.84 -2.69 19.41
CA VAL A 642 -3.95 -3.49 19.95
C VAL A 642 -4.69 -2.73 21.07
N GLU A 643 -3.96 -2.06 21.97
CA GLU A 643 -4.54 -1.23 23.04
C GLU A 643 -5.38 -0.08 22.51
N TYR A 644 -4.87 0.69 21.54
CA TYR A 644 -5.63 1.73 20.83
C TYR A 644 -6.93 1.15 20.26
N THR A 645 -6.86 -0.01 19.59
CA THR A 645 -8.03 -0.62 18.95
C THR A 645 -9.05 -1.13 19.96
N MET A 646 -8.61 -1.72 21.07
CA MET A 646 -9.46 -2.10 22.20
C MET A 646 -10.21 -0.90 22.77
N LEU A 647 -9.49 0.19 23.04
CA LEU A 647 -10.04 1.40 23.66
C LEU A 647 -11.03 2.12 22.73
N LEU A 648 -10.89 1.98 21.42
CA LEU A 648 -11.90 2.40 20.43
C LEU A 648 -13.15 1.51 20.36
N THR A 649 -13.14 0.28 20.85
CA THR A 649 -14.27 -0.65 20.63
C THR A 649 -15.58 -0.19 21.28
N THR A 650 -16.68 -0.45 20.60
CA THR A 650 -18.04 -0.12 21.03
C THR A 650 -18.49 -0.96 22.25
N PRO A 651 -19.64 -0.68 22.88
CA PRO A 651 -20.15 -1.48 24.01
C PRO A 651 -20.34 -2.99 23.71
N THR A 652 -20.41 -3.38 22.43
CA THR A 652 -20.45 -4.78 21.96
C THR A 652 -19.09 -5.38 21.58
N GLN A 653 -17.98 -4.70 21.91
CA GLN A 653 -16.61 -5.08 21.51
C GLN A 653 -16.38 -5.12 19.99
N GLY A 654 -17.18 -4.37 19.22
CA GLY A 654 -17.01 -4.18 17.77
C GLY A 654 -16.24 -2.91 17.42
N ASN A 655 -15.84 -2.75 16.15
CA ASN A 655 -15.28 -1.49 15.67
C ASN A 655 -16.35 -0.46 15.28
N ILE A 656 -15.89 0.79 15.26
CA ILE A 656 -16.50 1.90 14.55
C ILE A 656 -15.99 1.97 13.10
N ASP A 657 -16.84 2.47 12.20
CA ASP A 657 -16.64 2.49 10.74
C ASP A 657 -15.96 3.79 10.29
N LEU A 658 -14.72 4.00 10.76
CA LEU A 658 -13.89 5.15 10.40
C LEU A 658 -13.24 4.94 9.03
N ASN A 659 -13.28 5.98 8.19
CA ASN A 659 -12.57 6.00 6.91
C ASN A 659 -12.96 4.77 6.05
N ASP A 660 -12.01 4.05 5.43
CA ASP A 660 -12.29 2.79 4.72
C ASP A 660 -12.46 1.55 5.63
N GLY A 661 -12.96 1.76 6.84
CA GLY A 661 -13.20 0.73 7.85
C GLY A 661 -14.45 -0.13 7.60
N GLY A 662 -15.05 -0.60 8.69
CA GLY A 662 -16.29 -1.36 8.64
C GLY A 662 -16.79 -1.72 10.04
N TRP A 663 -18.11 -1.77 10.20
CA TRP A 663 -18.76 -2.31 11.40
C TRP A 663 -18.53 -3.83 11.46
N GLY A 664 -17.99 -4.33 12.57
CA GLY A 664 -17.71 -5.75 12.77
C GLY A 664 -17.18 -6.06 14.18
N LEU A 665 -17.18 -7.35 14.55
CA LEU A 665 -16.65 -7.85 15.82
C LEU A 665 -15.21 -8.36 15.68
N PHE A 666 -14.43 -8.32 16.77
CA PHE A 666 -13.03 -8.80 16.80
C PHE A 666 -12.77 -9.93 17.82
N ASP A 667 -13.81 -10.70 18.13
CA ASP A 667 -13.76 -11.90 18.98
C ASP A 667 -12.51 -12.76 18.73
N ASP A 668 -12.11 -12.88 17.46
CA ASP A 668 -10.99 -13.70 17.00
C ASP A 668 -9.63 -13.01 17.18
N ARG A 669 -9.55 -11.68 17.00
CA ARG A 669 -8.29 -10.94 17.09
C ARG A 669 -7.79 -10.81 18.52
N PHE A 670 -8.70 -10.61 19.49
CA PHE A 670 -8.29 -10.52 20.89
C PHE A 670 -7.84 -11.87 21.46
N ARG A 671 -8.31 -13.01 20.93
CA ARG A 671 -7.72 -14.32 21.25
C ARG A 671 -6.25 -14.39 20.80
N THR A 672 -5.94 -13.98 19.57
CA THR A 672 -4.55 -13.87 19.10
C THR A 672 -3.74 -12.90 19.97
N ALA A 673 -4.29 -11.74 20.35
CA ALA A 673 -3.61 -10.79 21.24
C ALA A 673 -3.26 -11.39 22.62
N THR A 674 -4.05 -12.34 23.15
CA THR A 674 -3.69 -13.05 24.40
C THR A 674 -2.58 -14.09 24.24
N GLU A 675 -2.27 -14.56 23.03
CA GLU A 675 -1.06 -15.36 22.76
C GLU A 675 0.20 -14.50 22.94
N TRP A 676 0.16 -13.28 22.44
CA TRP A 676 1.27 -12.32 22.46
C TRP A 676 1.45 -11.66 23.83
N PHE A 677 0.35 -11.27 24.48
CA PHE A 677 0.37 -10.49 25.71
C PHE A 677 -0.41 -11.17 26.85
N PRO A 678 -0.02 -12.39 27.29
CA PRO A 678 -0.78 -13.18 28.28
C PRO A 678 -0.89 -12.55 29.68
N LYS A 679 -0.23 -11.42 29.93
CA LYS A 679 -0.36 -10.62 31.17
C LYS A 679 -1.46 -9.55 31.09
N ARG A 680 -1.95 -9.22 29.89
CA ARG A 680 -2.99 -8.20 29.66
C ARG A 680 -4.37 -8.76 30.02
N ARG A 681 -4.79 -8.50 31.27
CA ARG A 681 -6.10 -8.90 31.83
C ARG A 681 -7.27 -8.29 31.06
N ASP A 682 -7.08 -7.11 30.49
CA ASP A 682 -7.97 -6.43 29.58
C ASP A 682 -8.06 -7.09 28.20
N PHE A 683 -6.94 -7.59 27.65
CA PHE A 683 -6.99 -8.38 26.42
C PHE A 683 -7.68 -9.75 26.67
N GLU A 684 -7.51 -10.38 27.84
CA GLU A 684 -8.33 -11.56 28.21
C GLU A 684 -9.82 -11.21 28.34
N TRP A 685 -10.16 -10.05 28.89
CA TRP A 685 -11.54 -9.58 29.01
C TRP A 685 -12.20 -9.37 27.64
N MET A 686 -11.48 -8.78 26.68
CA MET A 686 -11.92 -8.68 25.29
C MET A 686 -12.04 -10.06 24.63
N ALA A 687 -11.02 -10.91 24.74
CA ALA A 687 -10.98 -12.25 24.15
C ALA A 687 -12.10 -13.19 24.65
N THR A 688 -12.64 -12.93 25.85
CA THR A 688 -13.64 -13.77 26.52
C THR A 688 -15.00 -13.08 26.70
N LYS A 689 -15.22 -11.90 26.09
CA LYS A 689 -16.44 -11.08 26.25
C LYS A 689 -16.82 -10.82 27.72
N GLY A 690 -15.81 -10.63 28.55
CA GLY A 690 -15.92 -10.37 29.98
C GLY A 690 -16.14 -11.60 30.88
N ALA A 691 -16.11 -12.83 30.34
CA ALA A 691 -16.20 -14.05 31.15
C ALA A 691 -14.91 -14.32 31.97
N LYS A 692 -13.79 -13.70 31.60
CA LYS A 692 -12.52 -13.67 32.35
C LYS A 692 -11.88 -12.28 32.23
N GLY A 693 -10.60 -12.15 32.60
CA GLY A 693 -9.89 -10.87 32.54
C GLY A 693 -10.33 -9.86 33.60
N SER A 694 -10.23 -8.59 33.24
CA SER A 694 -10.84 -7.41 33.87
C SER A 694 -10.96 -6.32 32.79
N PRO A 695 -12.04 -5.51 32.73
CA PRO A 695 -12.16 -4.47 31.70
C PRO A 695 -11.05 -3.40 31.84
N PRO A 696 -10.76 -2.60 30.79
CA PRO A 696 -9.82 -1.49 30.88
C PRO A 696 -10.21 -0.47 31.95
N ASP A 697 -9.26 -0.09 32.82
CA ASP A 697 -9.49 0.84 33.94
C ASP A 697 -10.03 2.21 33.50
N LYS A 698 -9.67 2.65 32.29
CA LYS A 698 -10.17 3.87 31.68
C LYS A 698 -11.48 3.60 30.95
N THR A 699 -12.50 4.38 31.29
CA THR A 699 -13.73 4.45 30.50
C THR A 699 -13.54 5.42 29.33
N SER A 700 -13.43 6.72 29.61
CA SER A 700 -13.25 7.75 28.59
C SER A 700 -11.76 7.95 28.27
N VAL A 701 -11.42 8.19 27.00
CA VAL A 701 -10.04 8.27 26.51
C VAL A 701 -9.87 9.29 25.38
N TYR A 702 -8.64 9.79 25.24
CA TYR A 702 -8.19 10.67 24.16
C TYR A 702 -6.88 10.16 23.56
N PHE A 703 -6.82 10.08 22.24
CA PHE A 703 -5.66 9.75 21.43
C PHE A 703 -5.20 11.00 20.66
N PRO A 704 -4.14 11.70 21.11
CA PRO A 704 -3.77 13.01 20.57
C PRO A 704 -3.34 12.98 19.10
N ASN A 705 -2.60 11.94 18.68
CA ASN A 705 -2.07 11.82 17.32
C ASN A 705 -3.20 11.49 16.34
N ALA A 706 -4.05 10.53 16.72
CA ALA A 706 -5.27 10.22 15.98
C ALA A 706 -6.30 11.36 15.98
N GLY A 707 -6.25 12.22 17.01
CA GLY A 707 -7.36 13.12 17.33
C GLY A 707 -8.66 12.36 17.61
N HIS A 708 -8.60 11.22 18.31
CA HIS A 708 -9.80 10.41 18.59
C HIS A 708 -10.18 10.50 20.07
N TYR A 709 -11.43 10.87 20.35
CA TYR A 709 -12.02 10.82 21.67
C TYR A 709 -13.06 9.69 21.77
N VAL A 710 -13.09 9.02 22.92
CA VAL A 710 -14.21 8.16 23.33
C VAL A 710 -14.71 8.63 24.69
N MET A 711 -16.01 8.89 24.79
CA MET A 711 -16.73 9.16 26.04
C MET A 711 -17.67 7.99 26.30
N ARG A 712 -17.56 7.32 27.45
CA ARG A 712 -18.38 6.15 27.78
C ARG A 712 -18.63 6.00 29.27
N THR A 713 -19.72 5.31 29.62
CA THR A 713 -20.05 4.96 31.02
C THR A 713 -19.27 3.77 31.54
N GLY A 714 -18.85 2.87 30.65
CA GLY A 714 -18.09 1.67 31.00
C GLY A 714 -18.03 0.65 29.85
N TRP A 715 -18.01 -0.63 30.21
CA TRP A 715 -17.67 -1.74 29.33
C TRP A 715 -18.71 -2.88 29.42
N GLY A 716 -19.64 -2.95 28.45
CA GLY A 716 -20.70 -3.97 28.40
C GLY A 716 -21.98 -3.53 27.67
N PRO A 717 -22.99 -4.40 27.56
CA PRO A 717 -24.17 -4.21 26.69
C PRO A 717 -25.23 -3.22 27.21
N GLU A 718 -25.00 -2.53 28.33
CA GLU A 718 -25.89 -1.50 28.90
C GLU A 718 -25.26 -0.09 28.87
N GLU A 719 -24.09 0.04 28.26
CA GLU A 719 -23.27 1.24 28.37
C GLU A 719 -23.56 2.26 27.26
N LYS A 720 -23.45 3.55 27.61
CA LYS A 720 -23.39 4.65 26.66
C LYS A 720 -21.98 4.74 26.08
N TYR A 721 -21.89 5.00 24.77
CA TYR A 721 -20.65 5.25 24.06
C TYR A 721 -20.87 6.38 23.05
N LEU A 722 -19.98 7.36 23.06
CA LEU A 722 -19.85 8.38 22.02
C LEU A 722 -18.38 8.46 21.58
N PHE A 723 -18.14 8.40 20.28
CA PHE A 723 -16.86 8.72 19.65
C PHE A 723 -16.95 10.09 18.99
N PHE A 724 -15.86 10.86 19.05
CA PHE A 724 -15.71 12.14 18.37
C PHE A 724 -14.34 12.22 17.68
N GLY A 725 -14.35 12.37 16.35
CA GLY A 725 -13.16 12.36 15.51
C GLY A 725 -12.71 13.78 15.15
N VAL A 726 -11.52 14.17 15.60
CA VAL A 726 -10.89 15.49 15.40
C VAL A 726 -9.47 15.38 14.81
N GLY A 727 -9.21 14.25 14.16
CA GLY A 727 -7.93 13.89 13.58
C GLY A 727 -7.54 14.74 12.36
N PRO A 728 -6.26 14.67 11.96
CA PRO A 728 -5.83 15.08 10.63
C PRO A 728 -6.40 14.12 9.56
N TRP A 729 -6.19 14.43 8.27
CA TRP A 729 -6.61 13.54 7.19
C TRP A 729 -5.88 12.18 7.23
N GLY A 730 -6.65 11.09 7.23
CA GLY A 730 -6.10 9.72 7.23
C GLY A 730 -5.34 9.37 5.95
N ALA A 731 -4.10 8.87 6.08
CA ALA A 731 -3.24 8.52 4.95
C ALA A 731 -3.87 7.45 4.03
N SER A 732 -3.90 7.72 2.72
CA SER A 732 -4.49 6.90 1.63
C SER A 732 -6.02 6.68 1.70
N HIS A 733 -6.61 6.58 2.90
CA HIS A 733 -7.97 6.09 3.15
C HIS A 733 -8.93 7.09 3.80
N GLY A 734 -8.49 8.32 4.05
CA GLY A 734 -9.30 9.38 4.67
C GLY A 734 -10.63 9.64 3.95
N LYS A 735 -11.64 10.09 4.70
CA LYS A 735 -12.96 10.54 4.19
C LYS A 735 -13.30 11.94 4.67
N PHE A 736 -14.21 12.62 3.97
CA PHE A 736 -14.66 13.96 4.32
C PHE A 736 -15.62 13.86 5.54
N ASP A 737 -15.09 13.50 6.71
CA ASP A 737 -15.81 13.32 7.98
C ASP A 737 -15.21 14.11 9.16
N ALA A 738 -14.67 15.31 8.88
CA ALA A 738 -14.08 16.16 9.91
C ALA A 738 -15.08 16.52 11.02
N LEU A 739 -14.66 16.36 12.29
CA LEU A 739 -15.47 16.63 13.49
C LEU A 739 -16.74 15.75 13.59
N ASN A 740 -16.81 14.64 12.86
CA ASN A 740 -17.90 13.66 12.89
C ASN A 740 -17.99 12.92 14.25
N ILE A 741 -19.20 12.44 14.56
CA ILE A 741 -19.57 11.77 15.81
C ILE A 741 -20.25 10.43 15.49
N TYR A 742 -19.93 9.42 16.28
CA TYR A 742 -20.67 8.14 16.33
C TYR A 742 -21.20 7.93 17.76
N ALA A 743 -22.40 7.37 17.92
CA ALA A 743 -22.97 7.10 19.24
C ALA A 743 -23.72 5.76 19.27
N GLN A 744 -23.58 5.03 20.38
CA GLN A 744 -24.16 3.70 20.58
C GLN A 744 -24.58 3.53 22.04
N PHE A 745 -25.76 2.94 22.26
CA PHE A 745 -26.23 2.50 23.57
C PHE A 745 -26.35 0.98 23.56
N GLY A 746 -25.57 0.29 24.38
CA GLY A 746 -25.54 -1.16 24.40
C GLY A 746 -25.27 -1.76 23.01
N PRO A 747 -26.10 -2.67 22.48
CA PRO A 747 -25.95 -3.20 21.13
C PRO A 747 -26.52 -2.31 20.01
N HIS A 748 -27.13 -1.17 20.33
CA HIS A 748 -27.85 -0.33 19.37
C HIS A 748 -26.99 0.84 18.89
N LEU A 749 -26.53 0.79 17.64
CA LEU A 749 -25.87 1.91 16.96
C LEU A 749 -26.90 3.01 16.67
N LEU A 750 -26.74 4.18 17.28
CA LEU A 750 -27.72 5.27 17.29
C LEU A 750 -27.36 6.40 16.32
N ILE A 751 -26.11 6.85 16.31
CA ILE A 751 -25.57 7.87 15.39
C ILE A 751 -24.38 7.26 14.64
N ARG A 752 -24.35 7.40 13.32
CA ARG A 752 -23.39 6.73 12.44
C ARG A 752 -23.13 7.50 11.13
N ASN A 753 -22.57 6.83 10.13
CA ASN A 753 -22.41 7.31 8.76
C ASN A 753 -23.51 6.74 7.81
N ALA A 754 -23.55 7.21 6.57
CA ALA A 754 -24.34 6.61 5.48
C ALA A 754 -23.88 5.19 5.11
N GLY A 755 -22.64 4.82 5.44
CA GLY A 755 -22.00 3.53 5.12
C GLY A 755 -20.70 3.72 4.34
N ARG A 756 -20.07 2.60 3.92
CA ARG A 756 -18.72 2.61 3.34
C ARG A 756 -18.66 2.97 1.85
N GLY A 757 -19.68 2.62 1.07
CA GLY A 757 -19.61 2.62 -0.40
C GLY A 757 -18.71 1.51 -0.97
N SER A 758 -18.26 1.68 -2.21
CA SER A 758 -17.30 0.79 -2.89
C SER A 758 -16.14 1.56 -3.52
N TYR A 759 -15.00 0.88 -3.63
CA TYR A 759 -13.78 1.40 -4.26
C TYR A 759 -13.91 1.75 -5.75
N SER A 760 -15.02 1.38 -6.41
CA SER A 760 -15.27 1.73 -7.81
C SER A 760 -15.35 3.25 -8.05
N GLY A 761 -15.81 4.02 -7.06
CA GLY A 761 -16.10 5.45 -7.21
C GLY A 761 -17.16 5.76 -8.28
N ILE A 762 -18.05 4.81 -8.63
CA ILE A 762 -19.08 4.98 -9.67
C ILE A 762 -20.44 5.32 -9.05
N GLY A 763 -21.14 6.30 -9.63
CA GLY A 763 -22.50 6.69 -9.22
C GLY A 763 -22.56 7.14 -7.77
N ASN A 764 -23.61 6.73 -7.05
CA ASN A 764 -23.86 7.16 -5.67
C ASN A 764 -22.77 6.74 -4.69
N THR A 765 -21.89 5.78 -5.01
CA THR A 765 -20.84 5.32 -4.06
C THR A 765 -19.84 6.43 -3.72
N LYS A 766 -19.69 7.43 -4.60
CA LYS A 766 -18.95 8.67 -4.30
C LYS A 766 -19.46 9.43 -3.07
N HIS A 767 -20.75 9.32 -2.72
CA HIS A 767 -21.32 9.99 -1.55
C HIS A 767 -20.84 9.36 -0.23
N ALA A 768 -20.46 8.07 -0.21
CA ALA A 768 -20.06 7.37 1.02
C ALA A 768 -18.67 7.76 1.59
N GLY A 769 -18.02 8.74 0.96
CA GLY A 769 -16.83 9.41 1.49
C GLY A 769 -17.00 10.92 1.66
N ARG A 770 -18.22 11.46 1.52
CA ARG A 770 -18.56 12.89 1.38
C ARG A 770 -19.26 13.45 2.62
N SER A 771 -19.05 14.73 2.94
CA SER A 771 -19.50 15.38 4.19
C SER A 771 -20.96 15.11 4.55
N LEU A 772 -21.85 15.25 3.57
CA LEU A 772 -23.29 15.04 3.75
C LEU A 772 -23.69 13.59 4.07
N SER A 773 -22.74 12.65 4.03
CA SER A 773 -22.88 11.24 4.45
C SER A 773 -22.48 11.00 5.92
N PHE A 774 -22.02 12.04 6.61
CA PHE A 774 -21.58 12.06 8.01
C PHE A 774 -22.36 13.11 8.81
N ASN A 775 -22.06 13.25 10.11
CA ASN A 775 -22.71 14.21 11.01
C ASN A 775 -21.90 15.52 11.07
N THR A 776 -21.68 16.14 9.89
CA THR A 776 -20.83 17.33 9.74
C THR A 776 -21.59 18.53 9.19
N LEU A 777 -21.00 19.72 9.34
CA LEU A 777 -21.65 20.99 9.04
C LEU A 777 -21.46 21.39 7.57
N SER A 778 -22.51 21.89 6.90
CA SER A 778 -22.48 22.31 5.48
C SER A 778 -23.12 23.69 5.25
N PRO A 779 -22.35 24.72 4.82
CA PRO A 779 -22.89 25.98 4.32
C PRO A 779 -23.24 25.88 2.84
N ASP A 780 -24.44 26.32 2.44
CA ASP A 780 -24.85 26.47 1.04
C ASP A 780 -24.60 25.21 0.16
N TRP A 781 -24.76 24.03 0.77
CA TRP A 781 -24.47 22.70 0.21
C TRP A 781 -23.00 22.43 -0.15
N ALA A 782 -22.07 23.31 0.25
CA ALA A 782 -20.65 23.05 0.17
C ALA A 782 -20.22 21.93 1.14
N GLN A 783 -19.21 21.17 0.71
CA GLN A 783 -18.63 20.06 1.47
C GLN A 783 -17.23 20.40 1.95
N GLU A 784 -16.67 19.65 2.90
CA GLU A 784 -15.32 19.90 3.43
C GLU A 784 -14.26 19.95 2.32
N ASN A 785 -13.45 21.02 2.32
CA ASN A 785 -12.34 21.19 1.40
C ASN A 785 -11.13 20.32 1.81
N SER A 786 -10.46 19.74 0.82
CA SER A 786 -9.59 18.58 0.99
C SER A 786 -8.51 18.46 -0.10
N ILE A 787 -7.96 19.60 -0.50
CA ILE A 787 -6.78 19.68 -1.39
C ILE A 787 -5.71 18.69 -0.87
N PRO A 788 -5.08 17.83 -1.69
CA PRO A 788 -4.27 16.70 -1.21
C PRO A 788 -3.12 17.09 -0.26
N GLN A 789 -3.41 17.10 1.04
CA GLN A 789 -2.50 17.52 2.10
C GLN A 789 -2.01 16.37 2.99
N TRP A 790 -2.28 15.10 2.65
CA TRP A 790 -1.86 13.94 3.45
C TRP A 790 -0.39 13.97 3.91
N LYS A 791 0.55 14.49 3.10
CA LYS A 791 1.97 14.69 3.50
C LYS A 791 2.16 15.74 4.62
N GLN A 792 1.32 16.77 4.65
CA GLN A 792 1.27 17.81 5.69
C GLN A 792 0.45 17.32 6.91
N ASP A 793 -0.67 16.65 6.66
CA ASP A 793 -1.57 16.09 7.67
C ASP A 793 -0.90 14.95 8.47
N MET A 794 -0.01 14.16 7.87
CA MET A 794 0.84 13.22 8.61
C MET A 794 1.84 13.93 9.53
N ALA A 795 2.41 15.06 9.13
CA ALA A 795 3.27 15.86 10.03
C ALA A 795 2.46 16.43 11.21
N ILE A 796 1.18 16.77 10.99
CA ILE A 796 0.23 17.11 12.06
C ILE A 796 -0.09 15.89 12.92
N ALA A 797 -0.22 14.69 12.36
CA ALA A 797 -0.50 13.47 13.12
C ALA A 797 0.66 13.13 14.10
N PHE A 798 1.90 13.21 13.66
CA PHE A 798 3.07 12.99 14.52
C PHE A 798 3.35 14.13 15.51
N ASN A 799 2.92 15.36 15.22
CA ASN A 799 3.03 16.52 16.11
C ASN A 799 1.66 17.23 16.28
N PRO A 800 0.72 16.62 17.02
CA PRO A 800 -0.67 17.06 17.05
C PRO A 800 -0.85 18.41 17.75
N PRO A 801 -1.79 19.25 17.28
CA PRO A 801 -2.09 20.52 17.93
C PRO A 801 -2.66 20.27 19.33
N LYS A 802 -2.39 21.17 20.28
CA LYS A 802 -2.98 21.09 21.62
C LYS A 802 -4.50 21.18 21.51
N ARG A 803 -5.18 20.13 21.99
CA ARG A 803 -6.63 20.11 22.19
C ARG A 803 -6.89 19.85 23.66
N ARG A 804 -7.72 20.65 24.31
CA ARG A 804 -8.04 20.51 25.73
C ARG A 804 -8.94 19.29 25.94
N TRP A 805 -8.52 18.42 26.85
CA TRP A 805 -9.28 17.25 27.31
C TRP A 805 -9.46 17.36 28.81
N VAL A 806 -10.69 17.13 29.29
CA VAL A 806 -10.99 16.97 30.71
C VAL A 806 -11.71 15.64 30.87
N ASP A 807 -11.34 14.85 31.87
CA ASP A 807 -12.14 13.71 32.30
C ASP A 807 -12.07 13.57 33.82
N ASN A 808 -13.23 13.52 34.47
CA ASN A 808 -13.38 13.35 35.92
C ASN A 808 -14.72 12.65 36.21
N GLU A 809 -15.09 12.53 37.49
CA GLU A 809 -16.31 11.85 37.94
C GLU A 809 -17.61 12.43 37.33
N HIS A 810 -17.69 13.75 37.16
CA HIS A 810 -18.93 14.45 36.77
C HIS A 810 -18.96 14.89 35.30
N PHE A 811 -17.79 14.99 34.63
CA PHE A 811 -17.68 15.47 33.25
C PHE A 811 -16.60 14.77 32.44
N SER A 812 -16.83 14.65 31.14
CA SER A 812 -15.76 14.63 30.10
C SER A 812 -15.91 15.85 29.20
N TYR A 813 -14.81 16.40 28.68
CA TYR A 813 -14.80 17.50 27.69
C TYR A 813 -13.77 17.23 26.61
N ALA A 814 -14.14 17.48 25.35
CA ALA A 814 -13.31 17.36 24.16
C ALA A 814 -13.53 18.54 23.19
N GLU A 815 -12.53 18.84 22.38
CA GLU A 815 -12.61 19.86 21.33
C GLU A 815 -11.81 19.48 20.06
N GLY A 816 -12.21 20.04 18.93
CA GLY A 816 -11.50 19.94 17.65
C GLY A 816 -11.91 21.04 16.68
N THR A 817 -11.03 21.36 15.74
CA THR A 817 -11.31 22.33 14.67
C THR A 817 -11.16 21.75 13.28
N PHE A 818 -11.86 22.37 12.35
CA PHE A 818 -11.73 22.20 10.92
C PHE A 818 -11.56 23.59 10.30
N ASP A 819 -10.34 23.90 9.87
CA ASP A 819 -9.92 25.25 9.46
C ASP A 819 -9.68 25.38 7.94
N TYR A 820 -9.92 24.30 7.17
CA TYR A 820 -9.69 24.23 5.71
C TYR A 820 -10.84 24.83 4.87
N GLY A 821 -11.98 25.12 5.50
CA GLY A 821 -13.19 25.65 4.86
C GLY A 821 -13.94 24.62 3.99
N TRP A 822 -15.01 25.07 3.32
CA TRP A 822 -15.88 24.22 2.50
C TRP A 822 -15.82 24.63 1.02
N HIS A 823 -16.12 23.71 0.11
CA HIS A 823 -16.12 23.95 -1.32
C HIS A 823 -17.42 23.45 -1.98
N ASN A 824 -17.98 24.28 -2.87
CA ASN A 824 -19.03 23.89 -3.81
C ASN A 824 -18.58 24.24 -5.25
N ALA A 825 -19.41 23.97 -6.26
CA ALA A 825 -19.10 24.21 -7.67
C ALA A 825 -18.81 25.69 -8.06
N THR A 826 -18.93 26.64 -7.13
CA THR A 826 -18.77 28.09 -7.37
C THR A 826 -17.84 28.82 -6.41
N GLU A 827 -17.60 28.32 -5.20
CA GLU A 827 -16.90 29.07 -4.14
C GLU A 827 -16.06 28.16 -3.22
N HIS A 828 -14.94 28.69 -2.71
CA HIS A 828 -14.25 28.17 -1.51
C HIS A 828 -14.67 29.02 -0.31
N ILE A 829 -15.63 28.51 0.46
CA ILE A 829 -16.19 29.14 1.66
C ILE A 829 -15.17 28.97 2.79
N ARG A 830 -14.35 29.99 3.01
CA ARG A 830 -13.34 29.99 4.08
C ARG A 830 -13.96 30.29 5.42
N GLY A 831 -13.47 29.62 6.45
CA GLY A 831 -13.89 29.82 7.83
C GLY A 831 -13.30 28.73 8.71
N LYS A 832 -13.37 28.97 10.02
CA LYS A 832 -13.01 28.04 11.07
C LYS A 832 -14.29 27.44 11.66
N TRP A 833 -14.36 26.12 11.76
CA TRP A 833 -15.38 25.41 12.53
C TRP A 833 -14.72 24.80 13.77
N LEU A 834 -15.26 25.12 14.95
CA LEU A 834 -14.87 24.57 16.24
C LEU A 834 -16.05 23.74 16.77
N ARG A 835 -15.83 22.44 17.00
CA ARG A 835 -16.78 21.56 17.69
C ARG A 835 -16.26 21.24 19.08
N GLN A 836 -17.12 21.41 20.09
CA GLN A 836 -16.80 21.18 21.51
C GLN A 836 -17.84 20.20 22.06
N VAL A 837 -17.42 19.12 22.71
CA VAL A 837 -18.30 18.07 23.23
C VAL A 837 -18.11 17.93 24.73
N ILE A 838 -19.21 17.96 25.47
CA ILE A 838 -19.27 17.64 26.91
C ILE A 838 -20.04 16.34 27.08
N PHE A 839 -19.54 15.41 27.87
CA PHE A 839 -20.35 14.36 28.49
C PHE A 839 -20.63 14.77 29.94
N VAL A 840 -21.88 15.11 30.26
CA VAL A 840 -22.33 15.40 31.61
C VAL A 840 -22.71 14.06 32.26
N LYS A 841 -22.06 13.68 33.36
CA LYS A 841 -22.12 12.33 33.91
C LYS A 841 -23.15 12.16 35.04
N GLY A 842 -23.50 13.20 35.80
CA GLY A 842 -24.40 13.00 36.95
C GLY A 842 -23.72 12.37 38.16
N GLY A 843 -24.53 11.83 39.08
CA GLY A 843 -24.08 10.90 40.11
C GLY A 843 -24.03 9.44 39.61
N ASP A 844 -24.94 9.05 38.71
CA ASP A 844 -24.88 7.78 37.97
C ASP A 844 -24.90 8.03 36.45
N ALA A 845 -23.74 7.90 35.82
CA ALA A 845 -23.57 8.14 34.38
C ALA A 845 -24.38 7.20 33.48
N ARG A 846 -24.79 6.02 33.96
CA ARG A 846 -25.71 5.16 33.19
C ARG A 846 -27.14 5.70 33.21
N LYS A 847 -27.57 6.42 34.26
CA LYS A 847 -28.94 6.94 34.39
C LYS A 847 -29.06 8.43 34.04
N GLU A 848 -28.18 9.26 34.57
CA GLU A 848 -28.20 10.72 34.42
C GLU A 848 -27.40 11.21 33.20
N GLY A 849 -26.56 10.36 32.61
CA GLY A 849 -25.57 10.77 31.63
C GLY A 849 -26.14 11.23 30.29
N TYR A 850 -25.79 12.44 29.85
CA TYR A 850 -26.13 12.99 28.53
C TYR A 850 -25.00 13.85 27.96
N HIS A 851 -25.02 14.08 26.65
CA HIS A 851 -23.98 14.84 25.96
C HIS A 851 -24.47 16.21 25.51
N ILE A 852 -23.58 17.19 25.47
CA ILE A 852 -23.79 18.51 24.88
C ILE A 852 -22.74 18.69 23.78
N VAL A 853 -23.17 18.88 22.53
CA VAL A 853 -22.30 19.17 21.39
C VAL A 853 -22.53 20.63 20.97
N PHE A 854 -21.48 21.44 20.97
CA PHE A 854 -21.50 22.79 20.40
C PHE A 854 -20.87 22.78 19.02
N ASP A 855 -21.48 23.51 18.09
CA ASP A 855 -20.90 23.89 16.81
C ASP A 855 -20.75 25.42 16.79
N THR A 856 -19.52 25.91 16.66
CA THR A 856 -19.24 27.33 16.43
C THR A 856 -18.53 27.49 15.09
N VAL A 857 -18.96 28.46 14.30
CA VAL A 857 -18.23 28.86 13.10
C VAL A 857 -17.80 30.31 13.21
N GLU A 858 -16.54 30.56 12.84
CA GLU A 858 -15.97 31.86 12.55
C GLU A 858 -15.73 31.94 11.03
N PRO A 859 -16.71 32.42 10.23
CA PRO A 859 -16.53 32.54 8.78
C PRO A 859 -15.50 33.62 8.43
N ALA A 860 -14.83 33.48 7.29
CA ALA A 860 -13.89 34.49 6.80
C ALA A 860 -14.58 35.65 6.04
N ASP A 861 -15.90 35.57 5.82
CA ASP A 861 -16.73 36.64 5.27
C ASP A 861 -18.02 36.85 6.10
N SER A 862 -18.59 38.04 6.02
CA SER A 862 -19.91 38.35 6.59
C SER A 862 -21.02 38.18 5.56
N LYS A 863 -20.99 37.13 4.73
CA LYS A 863 -22.12 36.83 3.85
C LYS A 863 -23.21 36.09 4.64
N PRO A 864 -24.49 36.42 4.46
CA PRO A 864 -25.59 35.57 4.90
C PRO A 864 -25.55 34.23 4.16
N ARG A 865 -25.54 33.11 4.89
CA ARG A 865 -25.41 31.75 4.34
C ARG A 865 -26.41 30.79 4.98
N THR A 866 -26.86 29.80 4.19
CA THR A 866 -27.77 28.75 4.65
C THR A 866 -26.98 27.57 5.19
N TRP A 867 -26.88 27.47 6.51
CA TRP A 867 -26.16 26.41 7.20
C TRP A 867 -27.04 25.18 7.45
N ARG A 868 -26.43 24.00 7.40
CA ARG A 868 -27.10 22.70 7.50
C ARG A 868 -26.33 21.75 8.40
N HIS A 869 -27.06 20.97 9.21
CA HIS A 869 -26.53 19.82 9.92
C HIS A 869 -27.45 18.59 9.75
N PRO A 870 -27.00 17.54 9.03
CA PRO A 870 -27.71 16.26 8.93
C PRO A 870 -27.34 15.32 10.08
N TRP A 871 -28.29 14.53 10.56
CA TRP A 871 -28.10 13.49 11.56
C TRP A 871 -28.28 12.09 10.94
N GLN A 872 -27.16 11.41 10.75
CA GLN A 872 -27.06 10.12 10.07
C GLN A 872 -27.33 8.96 11.04
N LEU A 873 -28.59 8.78 11.42
CA LEU A 873 -28.99 7.85 12.49
C LEU A 873 -28.87 6.37 12.09
N GLY A 874 -28.75 5.49 13.10
CA GLY A 874 -28.41 4.07 12.90
C GLY A 874 -29.56 3.06 13.01
N LEU A 875 -30.64 3.39 13.74
CA LEU A 875 -31.83 2.54 13.85
C LEU A 875 -32.64 2.52 12.53
N ASN A 876 -33.55 1.54 12.40
CA ASN A 876 -34.39 1.33 11.21
C ASN A 876 -35.12 2.61 10.76
N ALA A 877 -35.33 2.76 9.45
CA ALA A 877 -35.95 3.95 8.86
C ALA A 877 -37.31 4.34 9.49
N GLY A 878 -38.18 3.36 9.78
CA GLY A 878 -39.49 3.61 10.41
C GLY A 878 -39.45 3.95 11.90
N ASN A 879 -38.26 3.91 12.52
CA ASN A 879 -38.05 4.24 13.93
C ASN A 879 -37.55 5.69 14.12
N ILE A 880 -37.24 6.39 13.02
CA ILE A 880 -36.64 7.73 13.00
C ILE A 880 -37.73 8.77 12.79
N ALA A 881 -37.83 9.76 13.69
CA ALA A 881 -38.84 10.81 13.63
C ALA A 881 -38.31 12.18 14.07
N ILE A 882 -38.97 13.24 13.62
CA ILE A 882 -38.84 14.59 14.18
C ILE A 882 -40.08 14.82 15.05
N ARG A 883 -39.86 15.17 16.32
CA ARG A 883 -40.92 15.44 17.30
C ARG A 883 -41.32 16.92 17.21
N GLU A 884 -42.60 17.19 16.95
CA GLU A 884 -43.06 18.55 16.67
C GLU A 884 -43.01 19.48 17.90
N SER A 885 -43.24 18.94 19.11
CA SER A 885 -43.36 19.72 20.35
C SER A 885 -42.06 20.42 20.80
N ASP A 886 -40.91 19.82 20.52
CA ASP A 886 -39.59 20.29 20.93
C ASP A 886 -38.61 20.43 19.75
N ARG A 887 -39.06 20.14 18.52
CA ARG A 887 -38.24 20.02 17.29
C ARG A 887 -37.09 19.01 17.40
N SER A 888 -37.12 18.12 18.39
CA SER A 888 -36.08 17.12 18.58
C SER A 888 -36.11 16.04 17.50
N THR A 889 -34.95 15.46 17.24
CA THR A 889 -34.82 14.26 16.42
C THR A 889 -34.78 13.06 17.35
N THR A 890 -35.61 12.05 17.06
CA THR A 890 -35.71 10.83 17.86
C THR A 890 -35.44 9.59 17.02
N ALA A 891 -34.88 8.56 17.65
CA ALA A 891 -34.84 7.22 17.09
C ALA A 891 -35.05 6.19 18.22
N ILE A 892 -36.16 5.45 18.18
CA ILE A 892 -36.62 4.61 19.30
C ILE A 892 -36.87 3.16 18.84
N THR A 893 -36.38 2.18 19.59
CA THR A 893 -36.60 0.75 19.38
C THR A 893 -36.64 0.04 20.74
N PRO A 894 -37.24 -1.15 20.89
CA PRO A 894 -37.12 -1.90 22.14
C PRO A 894 -35.65 -2.12 22.50
N GLY A 895 -35.23 -1.61 23.66
CA GLY A 895 -33.84 -1.65 24.15
C GLY A 895 -32.97 -0.44 23.83
N ALA A 896 -33.43 0.53 23.02
CA ALA A 896 -32.74 1.82 22.90
C ALA A 896 -33.62 2.98 22.41
N ALA A 897 -33.54 4.12 23.10
CA ALA A 897 -34.19 5.37 22.75
C ALA A 897 -33.18 6.53 22.69
N LEU A 898 -32.98 7.09 21.49
CA LEU A 898 -32.19 8.30 21.21
C LEU A 898 -33.09 9.54 21.15
N GLN A 899 -32.64 10.65 21.74
CA GLN A 899 -33.11 11.99 21.43
C GLN A 899 -31.94 12.95 21.17
N ILE A 900 -32.09 13.82 20.17
CA ILE A 900 -31.21 14.95 19.86
C ILE A 900 -32.06 16.22 19.92
N LEU A 901 -31.86 17.02 20.96
CA LEU A 901 -32.57 18.28 21.20
C LEU A 901 -31.79 19.46 20.59
N PRO A 902 -32.37 20.24 19.66
CA PRO A 902 -31.73 21.41 19.07
C PRO A 902 -31.68 22.60 20.03
N VAL A 903 -30.55 23.31 20.10
CA VAL A 903 -30.41 24.55 20.88
C VAL A 903 -30.17 25.75 19.96
N GLY A 904 -31.06 26.73 20.04
CA GLY A 904 -31.11 27.91 19.16
C GLY A 904 -32.06 27.73 17.97
N GLU A 905 -32.30 28.80 17.22
CA GLU A 905 -33.27 28.78 16.13
C GLU A 905 -32.76 28.02 14.91
N MET A 906 -33.44 26.90 14.62
CA MET A 906 -33.22 26.00 13.49
C MET A 906 -34.55 25.37 13.04
N THR A 907 -34.63 25.02 11.75
CA THR A 907 -35.79 24.35 11.14
C THR A 907 -35.43 22.90 10.81
N PRO A 908 -36.03 21.88 11.46
CA PRO A 908 -35.83 20.48 11.10
C PRO A 908 -36.60 20.11 9.82
N ARG A 909 -36.01 19.25 9.00
CA ARG A 909 -36.62 18.63 7.82
C ARG A 909 -36.16 17.18 7.68
N MET A 910 -37.05 16.28 7.28
CA MET A 910 -36.65 14.91 6.93
C MET A 910 -36.23 14.86 5.46
N ILE A 911 -34.99 14.45 5.17
CA ILE A 911 -34.48 14.30 3.80
C ILE A 911 -34.22 12.83 3.52
N GLN A 912 -34.73 12.33 2.38
CA GLN A 912 -34.64 10.93 1.98
C GLN A 912 -34.54 10.83 0.45
N GLY A 913 -33.52 10.14 -0.06
CA GLY A 913 -33.32 9.89 -1.50
C GLY A 913 -33.04 11.14 -2.34
N GLN A 914 -32.44 12.19 -1.76
CA GLN A 914 -32.16 13.43 -2.48
C GLN A 914 -30.94 13.27 -3.40
N GLU A 915 -31.09 13.63 -4.68
CA GLU A 915 -29.96 13.70 -5.64
C GLU A 915 -29.46 15.13 -5.91
N LYS A 916 -30.28 16.15 -5.64
CA LYS A 916 -29.99 17.56 -5.97
C LYS A 916 -30.45 18.50 -4.83
N PRO A 917 -29.73 19.60 -4.57
CA PRO A 917 -28.53 20.06 -5.27
C PRO A 917 -27.30 19.17 -5.01
N GLU A 918 -27.27 18.46 -3.88
CA GLU A 918 -26.28 17.45 -3.52
C GLU A 918 -26.97 16.14 -3.11
N LEU A 919 -26.20 15.04 -3.10
CA LEU A 919 -26.65 13.74 -2.59
C LEU A 919 -26.83 13.81 -1.06
N LEU A 920 -28.01 13.43 -0.55
CA LEU A 920 -28.32 13.33 0.88
C LEU A 920 -29.50 12.37 1.13
N GLY A 921 -29.58 11.75 2.32
CA GLY A 921 -30.66 10.82 2.65
C GLY A 921 -30.51 9.46 1.96
N TRP A 922 -29.29 8.91 1.92
CA TRP A 922 -28.98 7.59 1.36
C TRP A 922 -28.23 6.73 2.36
N ARG A 923 -28.47 5.41 2.33
CA ARG A 923 -27.62 4.40 2.98
C ARG A 923 -26.89 3.61 1.89
N ILE A 924 -25.58 3.52 1.97
CA ILE A 924 -24.72 3.01 0.90
C ILE A 924 -23.77 1.92 1.40
N TYR A 925 -23.93 0.72 0.84
CA TYR A 925 -23.05 -0.43 1.09
C TYR A 925 -22.60 -1.04 -0.24
N ASP A 926 -21.28 -1.11 -0.45
CA ASP A 926 -20.69 -1.46 -1.73
C ASP A 926 -21.31 -0.60 -2.88
N THR A 927 -21.99 -1.25 -3.83
CA THR A 927 -22.65 -0.68 -5.01
C THR A 927 -24.13 -0.37 -4.77
N THR A 928 -24.70 -0.78 -3.64
CA THR A 928 -26.12 -0.60 -3.31
C THR A 928 -26.34 0.71 -2.56
N ALA A 929 -27.21 1.58 -3.10
CA ALA A 929 -27.66 2.81 -2.44
C ALA A 929 -29.19 2.78 -2.24
N ASN A 930 -29.64 2.84 -1.00
CA ASN A 930 -31.07 2.85 -0.62
C ASN A 930 -31.46 4.21 -0.05
N PRO A 931 -32.62 4.80 -0.40
CA PRO A 931 -33.12 6.00 0.26
C PRO A 931 -33.32 5.77 1.78
N TRP A 932 -32.82 6.68 2.60
CA TRP A 932 -32.87 6.61 4.06
C TRP A 932 -33.29 7.96 4.68
N PRO A 933 -34.17 7.99 5.70
CA PRO A 933 -34.55 9.22 6.37
C PRO A 933 -33.38 9.79 7.18
N VAL A 934 -32.97 11.01 6.85
CA VAL A 934 -31.93 11.79 7.53
C VAL A 934 -32.53 13.11 8.01
N PRO A 935 -32.81 13.25 9.32
CA PRO A 935 -33.20 14.51 9.93
C PRO A 935 -32.11 15.55 9.72
N THR A 936 -32.46 16.66 9.06
CA THR A 936 -31.53 17.73 8.67
C THR A 936 -32.06 19.05 9.19
N TYR A 937 -31.24 19.76 9.95
CA TYR A 937 -31.57 21.07 10.51
C TYR A 937 -30.98 22.18 9.64
N GLU A 938 -31.79 23.16 9.26
CA GLU A 938 -31.38 24.31 8.45
C GLU A 938 -31.56 25.64 9.22
N TRP A 939 -30.62 26.58 9.07
CA TRP A 939 -30.74 27.96 9.57
C TRP A 939 -30.00 28.95 8.66
N GLN A 940 -30.33 30.24 8.80
CA GLN A 940 -29.52 31.33 8.24
C GLN A 940 -28.55 31.84 9.30
N ALA A 941 -27.35 32.24 8.89
CA ALA A 941 -26.43 33.00 9.73
C ALA A 941 -25.55 33.94 8.90
N GLU A 942 -25.14 35.05 9.50
CA GLU A 942 -24.18 36.02 8.97
C GLU A 942 -23.08 36.22 10.02
N GLY A 943 -21.81 36.12 9.63
CA GLY A 943 -20.68 36.20 10.56
C GLY A 943 -20.65 35.06 11.60
N THR A 944 -19.98 35.31 12.73
CA THR A 944 -19.72 34.30 13.77
C THR A 944 -20.97 33.89 14.54
N PHE A 945 -21.28 32.60 14.55
CA PHE A 945 -22.44 32.03 15.25
C PHE A 945 -22.09 30.74 16.01
N SER A 946 -22.96 30.36 16.94
CA SER A 946 -22.97 29.04 17.56
C SER A 946 -24.35 28.38 17.45
N ARG A 947 -24.36 27.05 17.50
CA ARG A 947 -25.51 26.17 17.76
C ARG A 947 -25.08 25.09 18.74
N ALA A 948 -26.04 24.43 19.37
CA ALA A 948 -25.73 23.23 20.17
C ALA A 948 -26.81 22.16 20.07
N TRP A 949 -26.46 20.97 20.54
CA TRP A 949 -27.28 19.77 20.54
C TRP A 949 -27.16 19.10 21.91
N VAL A 950 -28.29 18.81 22.56
CA VAL A 950 -28.30 17.96 23.75
C VAL A 950 -28.70 16.55 23.31
N ILE A 951 -27.78 15.60 23.45
CA ILE A 951 -27.91 14.22 22.97
C ILE A 951 -28.06 13.28 24.16
N GLN A 952 -29.20 12.61 24.26
CA GLN A 952 -29.47 11.61 25.30
C GLN A 952 -29.86 10.25 24.71
N MET A 953 -29.45 9.19 25.41
CA MET A 953 -29.63 7.80 24.99
C MET A 953 -29.82 6.90 26.21
N GLN A 954 -30.87 6.08 26.19
CA GLN A 954 -31.30 5.17 27.26
C GLN A 954 -31.90 3.89 26.66
N ALA A 955 -32.37 2.94 27.48
CA ALA A 955 -33.09 1.78 26.98
C ALA A 955 -34.53 2.13 26.54
N ASP A 956 -35.15 3.12 27.19
CA ASP A 956 -36.50 3.62 26.89
C ASP A 956 -36.59 5.16 27.02
N GLU A 957 -37.55 5.82 26.34
CA GLU A 957 -37.73 7.28 26.47
C GLU A 957 -38.23 7.70 27.86
N SER A 958 -38.95 6.82 28.56
CA SER A 958 -39.33 6.98 29.96
C SER A 958 -38.14 6.91 30.94
N GLU A 959 -36.90 6.81 30.45
CA GLU A 959 -35.66 6.91 31.24
C GLU A 959 -34.83 8.18 30.94
N TRP A 960 -35.15 8.95 29.89
CA TRP A 960 -34.37 10.14 29.48
C TRP A 960 -34.15 11.18 30.61
N PRO A 961 -32.89 11.51 30.97
CA PRO A 961 -32.60 12.40 32.11
C PRO A 961 -32.92 13.88 31.85
N VAL A 962 -32.91 14.33 30.60
CA VAL A 962 -33.29 15.69 30.20
C VAL A 962 -34.76 15.71 29.79
N GLU A 963 -35.53 16.61 30.40
CA GLU A 963 -36.95 16.82 30.11
C GLU A 963 -37.15 17.92 29.06
N SER A 964 -36.42 19.03 29.18
CA SER A 964 -36.50 20.15 28.22
C SER A 964 -35.23 21.01 28.21
N VAL A 965 -35.10 21.86 27.19
CA VAL A 965 -33.99 22.81 27.04
C VAL A 965 -34.56 24.19 26.67
N GLU A 966 -34.20 25.20 27.46
CA GLU A 966 -34.60 26.60 27.27
C GLU A 966 -33.39 27.41 26.77
N ALA A 967 -33.47 27.97 25.56
CA ALA A 967 -32.40 28.80 24.99
C ALA A 967 -32.60 30.27 25.37
N HIS A 968 -31.53 30.91 25.86
CA HIS A 968 -31.53 32.31 26.30
C HIS A 968 -30.93 33.25 25.24
N PRO A 969 -31.28 34.55 25.24
CA PRO A 969 -30.65 35.53 24.36
C PRO A 969 -29.12 35.57 24.51
N ALA A 970 -28.41 35.54 23.39
CA ALA A 970 -26.95 35.68 23.34
C ALA A 970 -26.54 37.14 23.57
N ALA A 971 -25.51 37.38 24.39
CA ALA A 971 -25.01 38.73 24.66
C ALA A 971 -23.94 39.20 23.66
N SER A 972 -23.40 38.29 22.82
CA SER A 972 -22.45 38.63 21.74
C SER A 972 -22.46 37.57 20.63
N PRO A 973 -21.98 37.88 19.41
CA PRO A 973 -21.82 36.90 18.33
C PRO A 973 -20.95 35.70 18.76
N GLY A 974 -21.37 34.49 18.41
CA GLY A 974 -20.72 33.25 18.87
C GLY A 974 -20.93 32.92 20.36
N GLU A 975 -21.74 33.65 21.11
CA GLU A 975 -22.19 33.26 22.44
C GLU A 975 -23.47 32.41 22.37
N LEU A 976 -23.59 31.43 23.26
CA LEU A 976 -24.80 30.63 23.42
C LEU A 976 -25.04 30.35 24.92
N ARG A 977 -26.25 30.62 25.40
CA ARG A 977 -26.69 30.41 26.78
C ARG A 977 -27.96 29.57 26.78
N PHE A 978 -28.05 28.57 27.64
CA PHE A 978 -29.27 27.78 27.81
C PHE A 978 -29.38 27.14 29.19
N THR A 979 -30.60 26.81 29.57
CA THR A 979 -30.94 25.99 30.74
C THR A 979 -31.36 24.61 30.27
N ILE A 980 -30.85 23.56 30.92
CA ILE A 980 -31.32 22.19 30.75
C ILE A 980 -32.13 21.82 32.01
N HIS A 981 -33.39 21.44 31.81
CA HIS A 981 -34.25 20.94 32.90
C HIS A 981 -34.13 19.42 32.95
N ARG A 982 -33.78 18.90 34.12
CA ARG A 982 -33.55 17.47 34.36
C ARG A 982 -34.74 16.85 35.10
N ARG A 983 -35.08 15.61 34.78
CA ARG A 983 -36.27 14.91 35.30
C ARG A 983 -36.23 14.65 36.82
N ASP A 984 -35.05 14.71 37.44
CA ASP A 984 -34.90 14.70 38.91
C ASP A 984 -35.31 16.03 39.57
N GLY A 985 -35.78 17.01 38.79
CA GLY A 985 -36.05 18.38 39.19
C GLY A 985 -34.81 19.28 39.22
N GLY A 986 -33.63 18.74 38.88
CA GLY A 986 -32.39 19.49 38.80
C GLY A 986 -32.32 20.41 37.57
N ILE A 987 -31.44 21.40 37.65
CA ILE A 987 -31.27 22.40 36.60
C ILE A 987 -29.78 22.59 36.30
N ASP A 988 -29.40 22.40 35.04
CA ASP A 988 -28.02 22.55 34.58
C ASP A 988 -27.94 23.76 33.64
N HIS A 989 -27.25 24.81 34.10
CA HIS A 989 -27.08 26.05 33.35
C HIS A 989 -25.80 26.00 32.51
N VAL A 990 -25.92 26.28 31.23
CA VAL A 990 -24.88 26.06 30.22
C VAL A 990 -24.56 27.36 29.51
N ILE A 991 -23.27 27.64 29.34
CA ILE A 991 -22.78 28.77 28.54
C ILE A 991 -21.57 28.40 27.69
N ARG A 992 -21.58 28.86 26.45
CA ARG A 992 -20.43 28.88 25.54
C ARG A 992 -20.20 30.30 25.03
N ARG A 993 -18.94 30.72 24.95
CA ARG A 993 -18.47 32.06 24.61
C ARG A 993 -17.29 31.97 23.65
N LEU A 994 -16.86 33.10 23.09
CA LEU A 994 -15.55 33.17 22.41
C LEU A 994 -14.42 33.27 23.45
N LEU A 995 -13.28 32.64 23.15
CA LEU A 995 -12.08 32.72 23.99
C LEU A 995 -11.56 34.17 24.07
N GLY A 996 -10.93 34.52 25.20
CA GLY A 996 -10.36 35.86 25.43
C GLY A 996 -11.39 36.94 25.78
N GLN A 997 -12.69 36.62 25.82
CA GLN A 997 -13.69 37.56 26.33
C GLN A 997 -13.52 37.82 27.84
N PRO A 998 -13.80 39.04 28.34
CA PRO A 998 -13.74 39.34 29.77
C PRO A 998 -14.61 38.41 30.62
N SER A 999 -14.16 38.14 31.85
CA SER A 999 -14.89 37.30 32.81
C SER A 999 -16.24 37.90 33.17
N ILE A 1000 -17.28 37.07 33.27
CA ILE A 1000 -18.65 37.48 33.65
C ILE A 1000 -19.13 36.75 34.89
N GLU A 1001 -20.16 37.31 35.53
CA GLU A 1001 -20.99 36.57 36.48
C GLU A 1001 -22.02 35.71 35.73
N PHE A 1002 -22.12 34.43 36.09
CA PHE A 1002 -23.08 33.47 35.55
C PHE A 1002 -23.53 32.54 36.69
N GLN A 1003 -24.82 32.60 37.07
CA GLN A 1003 -25.37 31.85 38.22
C GLN A 1003 -24.60 32.02 39.54
N GLY A 1004 -24.15 33.25 39.81
CA GLY A 1004 -23.33 33.57 40.98
C GLY A 1004 -21.98 32.85 41.00
N GLU A 1005 -21.43 32.55 39.83
CA GLU A 1005 -20.05 32.14 39.61
C GLU A 1005 -19.37 33.13 38.65
N LYS A 1006 -18.13 33.50 38.96
CA LYS A 1006 -17.27 34.19 38.01
C LYS A 1006 -16.71 33.19 36.99
N ILE A 1007 -17.07 33.35 35.72
CA ILE A 1007 -16.61 32.52 34.60
C ILE A 1007 -15.62 33.31 33.74
N SER A 1008 -14.43 32.77 33.55
CA SER A 1008 -13.40 33.25 32.63
C SER A 1008 -13.16 32.32 31.43
N GLY A 1009 -13.62 31.07 31.50
CA GLY A 1009 -13.54 30.10 30.41
C GLY A 1009 -14.46 30.40 29.22
N ASP A 1010 -14.18 29.76 28.08
CA ASP A 1010 -15.03 29.79 26.88
C ASP A 1010 -16.22 28.81 26.95
N VAL A 1011 -16.14 27.80 27.82
CA VAL A 1011 -17.23 26.84 28.06
C VAL A 1011 -17.39 26.63 29.58
N ALA A 1012 -18.63 26.68 30.07
CA ALA A 1012 -18.96 26.33 31.44
C ALA A 1012 -20.34 25.67 31.59
N VAL A 1013 -20.46 24.79 32.59
CA VAL A 1013 -21.70 24.14 33.03
C VAL A 1013 -21.79 24.23 34.55
N ILE A 1014 -22.90 24.73 35.08
CA ILE A 1014 -23.18 24.82 36.52
C ILE A 1014 -24.42 23.98 36.79
N ARG A 1015 -24.27 22.90 37.56
CA ARG A 1015 -25.32 21.92 37.84
C ARG A 1015 -25.94 22.18 39.21
N THR A 1016 -27.26 22.10 39.30
CA THR A 1016 -28.00 22.23 40.55
C THR A 1016 -29.00 21.08 40.72
N ASP A 1017 -29.31 20.73 41.97
CA ASP A 1017 -30.39 19.81 42.29
C ASP A 1017 -31.75 20.52 42.43
N ALA A 1018 -32.82 19.75 42.65
CA ALA A 1018 -34.20 20.26 42.82
C ALA A 1018 -34.41 21.20 44.03
N LYS A 1019 -33.37 21.47 44.84
CA LYS A 1019 -33.38 22.48 45.92
C LYS A 1019 -32.58 23.73 45.54
N GLY A 1020 -32.12 23.84 44.29
CA GLY A 1020 -31.22 24.89 43.81
C GLY A 1020 -29.81 24.79 44.39
N SER A 1021 -29.45 23.67 45.04
CA SER A 1021 -28.11 23.51 45.62
C SER A 1021 -27.13 23.13 44.51
N LYS A 1022 -26.05 23.91 44.36
CA LYS A 1022 -24.95 23.62 43.42
C LYS A 1022 -24.37 22.23 43.71
N ARG A 1023 -24.25 21.41 42.67
CA ARG A 1023 -23.68 20.06 42.71
C ARG A 1023 -22.28 20.07 42.11
N ASP A 1024 -22.21 20.24 40.79
CA ASP A 1024 -20.97 20.09 40.03
C ASP A 1024 -20.78 21.30 39.08
N ARG A 1025 -19.53 21.58 38.74
CA ARG A 1025 -19.13 22.73 37.92
C ARG A 1025 -18.06 22.31 36.92
N LEU A 1026 -18.32 22.50 35.63
CA LEU A 1026 -17.30 22.49 34.58
C LEU A 1026 -16.99 23.93 34.18
N GLU A 1027 -15.71 24.24 33.99
CA GLU A 1027 -15.25 25.43 33.31
C GLU A 1027 -13.95 25.09 32.59
N VAL A 1028 -13.88 25.36 31.29
CA VAL A 1028 -12.70 25.07 30.46
C VAL A 1028 -11.92 26.38 30.24
N LYS A 1029 -10.65 26.39 30.65
CA LYS A 1029 -9.76 27.58 30.63
C LYS A 1029 -8.64 27.41 29.62
N ASP A 1030 -7.73 28.39 29.58
CA ASP A 1030 -6.36 28.24 29.07
C ASP A 1030 -6.27 27.66 27.64
N GLY A 1031 -7.11 28.20 26.76
CA GLY A 1031 -7.28 27.74 25.37
C GLY A 1031 -6.47 28.49 24.31
N GLU A 1032 -5.64 29.48 24.67
CA GLU A 1032 -5.02 30.41 23.69
C GLU A 1032 -3.95 29.73 22.82
N ASP A 1033 -3.29 28.70 23.37
CA ASP A 1033 -2.36 27.80 22.68
C ASP A 1033 -3.04 26.52 22.14
N SER A 1034 -4.37 26.40 22.31
CA SER A 1034 -5.16 25.25 21.86
C SER A 1034 -5.87 25.48 20.53
N VAL A 1035 -6.47 24.43 19.96
CA VAL A 1035 -7.36 24.54 18.79
C VAL A 1035 -8.56 25.47 19.05
N ALA A 1036 -9.04 25.62 20.30
CA ALA A 1036 -10.16 26.52 20.61
C ALA A 1036 -9.84 28.02 20.57
N ARG A 1037 -8.58 28.41 20.34
CA ARG A 1037 -8.22 29.82 20.11
C ARG A 1037 -8.99 30.40 18.93
N THR A 1038 -9.51 31.62 19.08
CA THR A 1038 -10.17 32.35 17.99
C THR A 1038 -9.19 32.59 16.84
N SER A 1039 -9.74 32.68 15.63
CA SER A 1039 -8.98 33.06 14.44
C SER A 1039 -8.41 34.47 14.66
N PRO A 1040 -7.12 34.73 14.34
CA PRO A 1040 -6.60 36.08 14.40
C PRO A 1040 -7.37 36.93 13.38
N GLN A 1041 -8.12 37.93 13.86
CA GLN A 1041 -8.80 38.87 12.99
C GLN A 1041 -7.76 39.56 12.13
N HIS A 1042 -7.69 39.20 10.85
CA HIS A 1042 -6.79 39.84 9.90
C HIS A 1042 -7.11 41.34 9.87
N PRO A 1043 -6.17 42.24 10.23
CA PRO A 1043 -6.36 43.65 10.03
C PRO A 1043 -6.58 43.88 8.53
N SER A 1044 -7.71 44.49 8.16
CA SER A 1044 -8.07 44.73 6.77
C SER A 1044 -6.94 45.50 6.07
N LYS A 1045 -6.24 44.82 5.15
CA LYS A 1045 -5.24 45.43 4.28
C LYS A 1045 -5.76 45.41 2.85
N HIS A 1046 -5.65 46.58 2.22
CA HIS A 1046 -6.11 46.90 0.87
C HIS A 1046 -5.33 46.14 -0.20
#